data_AF-A0A231P470-F1
#
_entry.id   AF-A0A231P470-F1
#
_cell.length_a   1.000
_cell.length_b   1.000
_cell.length_c   1.000
_cell.angle_alpha   90.00
_cell.angle_beta   90.00
_cell.angle_gamma   90.00
#
_symmetry.space_group_name_H-M   'P 1'
#
loop_
_entity.id
_entity.type
_entity.pdbx_description
1 polymer ?
#
loop_
_entity_poly.entity_id
_entity_poly.type
_entity_poly.pdbx_seq_one_letter_code
_entity_poly.pdbx_strand_id
1 'polypeptide(L)'
;MNKTDASSYADMNIQSPEHASSSKDSLPPLSRNSLSHLCDSGRISPAAWSQALDFCGFRPDGRAWLTYWRQVFLLGGVLFFLAGIICFIAWNWDDMQPFARMTLVGVIVAGAGIGAVAVGPDSRPGQALLLACGVAMGPLLAVFGQTYQTGAELWELFRVWTVLLVALAIAGKQAGLWFAAWLSGNVFAALWLGRNLTSPFDAFSHFFAIPEWLVAIACAILLWEWAAQRAGQKDAQSWLRSRWLPRLLFLDLAARTACYLIAGIFESYNWTDAWQLWLPHQIVPYFAVAMAGFAWWWYRKKEPDLFMLATLLGAGTAVLLAVLAEAGLFFDLGVVTAFLFWGLFVTGLTAGLAKILLHLQKAMSTEEGKKASRIIQLPSFLGRARPGVSWQMLWENLQAYGEALRDDPIADAKEPYSPWYIKLLLALGGWLAAVLFMCFLGLLLFETLNISSHEELTIFIVSVPVLLLGRTMLAGNTLFSRHFGFALAIAGTSGIAIALFLSLNSVMLACFVLAAALAVISVFMRNVAYTFLSAIGIVGCVAQGISYFIYTSARGGFADSARLDIALLLPRVWWILLCLGLVYFCLQEKRWRGSMRGQTADAWFFGAYTGMLMIQIWSLGLSYGLGGLLDLPLWGSGGMGLGAAAGVTVLIFFLTRKQSLTARVAGMASVPLLFVLGWYLPGAALALLGLVMARQMGNVVMQGAVLVYFFAYMIFYYYNLAVPFSAKSTYLVVSGLVLLLLALVLRVWQTKSSIEEAGRA
;
A
#
# COMPACT_ATOMS: atom_id res chain seq x y z
N MET A 1 42.02 28.25 -76.30
CA MET A 1 43.09 28.92 -75.52
C MET A 1 43.17 28.24 -74.16
N ASN A 2 44.41 27.90 -73.82
CA ASN A 2 44.96 27.02 -72.79
C ASN A 2 44.62 27.24 -71.29
N LYS A 3 44.72 26.11 -70.56
CA LYS A 3 45.49 25.84 -69.32
C LYS A 3 45.02 26.27 -67.92
N THR A 4 44.65 25.26 -67.13
CA THR A 4 45.40 24.63 -66.01
C THR A 4 46.24 25.43 -64.99
N ASP A 5 46.18 24.89 -63.76
CA ASP A 5 47.23 24.73 -62.72
C ASP A 5 47.28 25.63 -61.46
N ALA A 6 46.71 25.07 -60.37
CA ALA A 6 47.37 24.53 -59.17
C ALA A 6 48.30 25.37 -58.24
N SER A 7 47.98 25.20 -56.93
CA SER A 7 48.85 25.11 -55.74
C SER A 7 49.28 26.38 -54.99
N SER A 8 48.92 26.49 -53.70
CA SER A 8 49.81 26.25 -52.54
C SER A 8 49.09 26.57 -51.21
N TYR A 9 49.62 26.03 -50.11
CA TYR A 9 49.01 25.69 -48.82
C TYR A 9 49.05 26.78 -47.72
N ALA A 10 48.22 26.53 -46.69
CA ALA A 10 48.36 26.85 -45.25
C ALA A 10 48.03 28.29 -44.75
N ASP A 11 46.98 28.45 -43.94
CA ASP A 11 47.08 28.38 -42.47
C ASP A 11 45.75 28.66 -41.72
N MET A 12 45.57 27.90 -40.63
CA MET A 12 44.80 28.17 -39.40
C MET A 12 43.37 28.76 -39.49
N ASN A 13 42.37 27.89 -39.40
CA ASN A 13 41.05 28.26 -38.89
C ASN A 13 40.87 27.73 -37.45
N ILE A 14 40.91 28.64 -36.49
CA ILE A 14 40.60 28.38 -35.07
C ILE A 14 39.09 28.14 -34.98
N GLN A 15 38.69 26.87 -34.88
CA GLN A 15 37.31 26.51 -34.55
C GLN A 15 37.00 26.89 -33.10
N SER A 16 36.03 27.79 -32.95
CA SER A 16 35.39 28.16 -31.69
C SER A 16 34.40 27.07 -31.27
N PRO A 17 34.28 26.70 -29.98
CA PRO A 17 33.49 25.55 -29.55
C PRO A 17 32.01 25.92 -29.36
N GLU A 18 31.19 25.82 -30.41
CA GLU A 18 29.73 26.02 -30.34
C GLU A 18 28.90 24.73 -30.40
N HIS A 19 29.50 23.57 -30.15
CA HIS A 19 28.79 22.27 -30.16
C HIS A 19 28.91 21.47 -28.85
N ALA A 20 28.64 22.11 -27.70
CA ALA A 20 28.68 21.43 -26.39
C ALA A 20 27.55 21.78 -25.40
N SER A 21 26.40 22.30 -25.85
CA SER A 21 25.32 22.71 -24.93
C SER A 21 23.97 22.00 -25.06
N SER A 22 23.77 21.05 -26.00
CA SER A 22 22.44 20.45 -26.21
C SER A 22 22.18 19.11 -25.49
N SER A 23 23.01 18.69 -24.52
CA SER A 23 22.83 17.39 -23.80
C SER A 23 22.52 17.51 -22.31
N LYS A 24 22.33 18.72 -21.75
CA LYS A 24 22.21 18.93 -20.29
C LYS A 24 20.79 18.91 -19.70
N ASP A 25 19.73 18.78 -20.50
CA ASP A 25 18.35 19.06 -20.06
C ASP A 25 17.44 17.85 -19.77
N SER A 26 17.99 16.65 -19.53
CA SER A 26 17.16 15.50 -19.13
C SER A 26 17.67 14.78 -17.89
N LEU A 27 18.05 15.53 -16.85
CA LEU A 27 18.28 14.93 -15.55
C LEU A 27 16.94 14.49 -14.93
N PRO A 28 16.76 13.22 -14.54
CA PRO A 28 15.56 12.78 -13.85
C PRO A 28 15.38 13.58 -12.56
N PRO A 29 14.16 13.77 -12.04
CA PRO A 29 13.95 14.50 -10.80
C PRO A 29 14.79 13.90 -9.67
N LEU A 30 15.49 14.76 -8.92
CA LEU A 30 16.31 14.36 -7.78
C LEU A 30 15.42 13.65 -6.75
N SER A 31 15.58 12.33 -6.66
CA SER A 31 14.79 11.48 -5.78
C SER A 31 15.70 10.52 -5.02
N ARG A 32 15.27 10.13 -3.81
CA ARG A 32 15.95 9.11 -3.02
C ARG A 32 16.18 7.84 -3.82
N ASN A 33 15.20 7.38 -4.59
CA ASN A 33 15.31 6.17 -5.40
C ASN A 33 16.36 6.32 -6.51
N SER A 34 16.44 7.49 -7.14
CA SER A 34 17.48 7.78 -8.15
C SER A 34 18.88 7.71 -7.53
N LEU A 35 19.08 8.31 -6.35
CA LEU A 35 20.35 8.24 -5.61
C LEU A 35 20.68 6.80 -5.17
N SER A 36 19.67 6.06 -4.70
CA SER A 36 19.82 4.66 -4.30
C SER A 36 20.25 3.80 -5.48
N HIS A 37 19.64 4.00 -6.65
CA HIS A 37 20.00 3.29 -7.87
C HIS A 37 21.42 3.62 -8.34
N LEU A 38 21.85 4.89 -8.24
CA LEU A 38 23.22 5.28 -8.54
C LEU A 38 24.23 4.60 -7.60
N CYS A 39 23.93 4.53 -6.30
CA CYS A 39 24.74 3.79 -5.34
C CYS A 39 24.78 2.29 -5.67
N ASP A 40 23.63 1.66 -5.91
CA ASP A 40 23.52 0.22 -6.18
C ASP A 40 24.17 -0.17 -7.53
N SER A 41 24.24 0.76 -8.49
CA SER A 41 24.99 0.61 -9.74
C SER A 41 26.51 0.78 -9.59
N GLY A 42 27.00 1.07 -8.37
CA GLY A 42 28.43 1.24 -8.08
C GLY A 42 29.01 2.59 -8.53
N ARG A 43 28.17 3.53 -9.01
CA ARG A 43 28.60 4.85 -9.50
C ARG A 43 28.89 5.84 -8.36
N ILE A 44 28.27 5.64 -7.20
CA ILE A 44 28.46 6.46 -6.00
C ILE A 44 28.83 5.52 -4.85
N SER A 45 29.80 5.91 -4.01
CA SER A 45 30.18 5.14 -2.82
C SER A 45 29.01 5.11 -1.82
N PRO A 46 28.87 4.06 -0.98
CA PRO A 46 27.87 4.07 0.10
C PRO A 46 28.06 5.23 1.11
N ALA A 47 29.26 5.79 1.20
CA ALA A 47 29.55 6.96 2.02
C ALA A 47 28.98 8.24 1.37
N ALA A 48 29.29 8.48 0.10
CA ALA A 48 28.75 9.57 -0.71
C ALA A 48 27.23 9.53 -0.77
N TRP A 49 26.64 8.35 -0.93
CA TRP A 49 25.19 8.19 -0.91
C TRP A 49 24.59 8.62 0.43
N SER A 50 25.21 8.23 1.56
CA SER A 50 24.70 8.62 2.87
C SER A 50 24.77 10.13 3.11
N GLN A 51 25.84 10.79 2.64
CA GLN A 51 25.97 12.25 2.71
C GLN A 51 24.99 12.96 1.78
N ALA A 52 24.79 12.44 0.57
CA ALA A 52 23.82 12.95 -0.38
C ALA A 52 22.40 12.93 0.19
N LEU A 53 22.01 11.86 0.89
CA LEU A 53 20.70 11.78 1.54
C LEU A 53 20.53 12.81 2.65
N ASP A 54 21.56 13.03 3.45
CA ASP A 54 21.55 14.01 4.54
C ASP A 54 21.48 15.44 3.97
N PHE A 55 22.25 15.74 2.91
CA PHE A 55 22.24 17.05 2.24
C PHE A 55 20.90 17.37 1.56
N CYS A 56 20.33 16.41 0.84
CA CYS A 56 19.03 16.59 0.17
C CYS A 56 17.86 16.67 1.17
N GLY A 57 18.09 16.34 2.45
CA GLY A 57 17.06 16.24 3.48
C GLY A 57 16.11 15.06 3.27
N PHE A 58 16.55 14.01 2.56
CA PHE A 58 15.75 12.79 2.39
C PHE A 58 15.66 11.98 3.68
N ARG A 59 16.62 12.16 4.60
CA ARG A 59 16.51 11.67 5.97
C ARG A 59 15.81 12.70 6.85
N PRO A 60 14.81 12.29 7.64
CA PRO A 60 14.08 13.20 8.51
C PRO A 60 14.97 13.75 9.64
N ASP A 61 15.14 15.07 9.67
CA ASP A 61 15.72 15.81 10.79
C ASP A 61 14.87 15.68 12.06
N GLY A 62 15.42 16.00 13.24
CA GLY A 62 14.70 15.92 14.52
C GLY A 62 13.36 16.69 14.52
N ARG A 63 13.33 17.91 13.95
CA ARG A 63 12.08 18.69 13.81
C ARG A 63 11.07 18.05 12.87
N ALA A 64 11.55 17.40 11.80
CA ALA A 64 10.71 16.70 10.84
C ALA A 64 10.08 15.44 11.46
N TRP A 65 10.80 14.75 12.34
CA TRP A 65 10.27 13.67 13.17
C TRP A 65 9.22 14.14 14.16
N LEU A 66 9.49 15.21 14.90
CA LEU A 66 8.53 15.76 15.88
C LEU A 66 7.23 16.18 15.21
N THR A 67 7.32 16.86 14.07
CA THR A 67 6.15 17.31 13.32
C THR A 67 5.34 16.13 12.78
N TYR A 68 6.02 15.09 12.30
CA TYR A 68 5.38 13.87 11.81
C TYR A 68 4.64 13.14 12.92
N TRP A 69 5.31 12.83 14.04
CA TRP A 69 4.70 12.11 15.16
C TRP A 69 3.59 12.90 15.84
N ARG A 70 3.73 14.22 15.97
CA ARG A 70 2.64 15.08 16.46
C ARG A 70 1.38 14.91 15.60
N GLN A 71 1.52 14.82 14.27
CA GLN A 71 0.38 14.64 13.37
C GLN A 71 -0.20 13.22 13.45
N VAL A 72 0.65 12.19 13.48
CA VAL A 72 0.21 10.79 13.62
C VAL A 72 -0.51 10.58 14.95
N PHE A 73 0.03 11.08 16.06
CA PHE A 73 -0.57 10.95 17.39
C PHE A 73 -1.84 11.78 17.54
N LEU A 74 -1.90 12.98 16.95
CA LEU A 74 -3.13 13.77 16.95
C LEU A 74 -4.25 13.05 16.21
N LEU A 75 -4.00 12.63 14.96
CA LEU A 75 -5.02 11.98 14.13
C LEU A 75 -5.39 10.60 14.71
N GLY A 76 -4.41 9.77 15.03
CA GLY A 76 -4.62 8.47 15.64
C GLY A 76 -5.32 8.56 16.99
N GLY A 77 -4.96 9.54 17.81
CA GLY A 77 -5.57 9.79 19.12
C GLY A 77 -7.05 10.14 19.02
N VAL A 78 -7.41 11.06 18.11
CA VAL A 78 -8.81 11.41 17.82
C VAL A 78 -9.59 10.19 17.34
N LEU A 79 -9.07 9.45 16.36
CA LEU A 79 -9.77 8.31 15.77
C LEU A 79 -9.94 7.15 16.75
N PHE A 80 -8.91 6.85 17.55
CA PHE A 80 -8.98 5.83 18.61
C PHE A 80 -9.95 6.23 19.71
N PHE A 81 -9.92 7.49 20.15
CA PHE A 81 -10.87 7.98 21.14
C PHE A 81 -12.31 7.81 20.64
N LEU A 82 -12.61 8.26 19.43
CA LEU A 82 -13.95 8.12 18.84
C LEU A 82 -14.37 6.65 18.68
N ALA A 83 -13.49 5.81 18.13
CA ALA A 83 -13.77 4.37 17.98
C ALA A 83 -14.03 3.70 19.35
N GLY A 84 -13.26 4.08 20.38
CA GLY A 84 -13.44 3.60 21.74
C GLY A 84 -14.76 4.03 22.37
N ILE A 85 -15.21 5.26 22.11
CA ILE A 85 -16.54 5.73 22.53
C ILE A 85 -17.65 4.97 21.81
N ILE A 86 -17.50 4.69 20.50
CA ILE A 86 -18.48 3.87 19.77
C ILE A 86 -18.61 2.49 20.42
N CYS A 87 -17.48 1.83 20.73
CA CYS A 87 -17.49 0.57 21.46
C CYS A 87 -18.06 0.69 22.87
N PHE A 88 -17.84 1.81 23.57
CA PHE A 88 -18.39 2.06 24.90
C PHE A 88 -19.93 2.06 24.87
N ILE A 89 -20.50 2.81 23.92
CA ILE A 89 -21.95 2.94 23.75
C ILE A 89 -22.55 1.60 23.34
N ALA A 90 -21.89 0.88 22.42
CA ALA A 90 -22.35 -0.44 21.98
C ALA A 90 -22.37 -1.45 23.13
N TRP A 91 -21.36 -1.43 24.01
CA TRP A 91 -21.31 -2.33 25.16
C TRP A 91 -22.36 -1.99 26.23
N ASN A 92 -22.49 -0.72 26.59
CA ASN A 92 -23.40 -0.26 27.64
C ASN A 92 -24.81 0.04 27.10
N TRP A 93 -25.14 -0.46 25.90
CA TRP A 93 -26.37 -0.08 25.22
C TRP A 93 -27.58 -0.33 26.12
N ASP A 94 -27.76 -1.57 26.59
CA ASP A 94 -28.92 -1.97 27.37
C ASP A 94 -29.05 -1.23 28.71
N ASP A 95 -27.93 -0.90 29.35
CA ASP A 95 -27.90 -0.24 30.67
C ASP A 95 -28.04 1.29 30.60
N MET A 96 -27.72 1.91 29.46
CA MET A 96 -27.78 3.37 29.31
C MET A 96 -29.19 3.83 28.97
N GLN A 97 -29.71 4.81 29.69
CA GLN A 97 -30.97 5.47 29.32
C GLN A 97 -30.85 6.16 27.94
N PRO A 98 -31.93 6.17 27.13
CA PRO A 98 -32.04 6.90 25.87
C PRO A 98 -31.38 8.29 25.84
N PHE A 99 -31.71 9.12 26.83
CA PHE A 99 -31.21 10.49 26.94
C PHE A 99 -29.69 10.54 27.22
N ALA A 100 -29.17 9.59 27.99
CA ALA A 100 -27.74 9.50 28.30
C ALA A 100 -26.93 9.15 27.05
N ARG A 101 -27.41 8.22 26.22
CA ARG A 101 -26.77 7.86 24.93
C ARG A 101 -26.69 9.07 24.00
N MET A 102 -27.81 9.81 23.89
CA MET A 102 -27.88 11.02 23.06
C MET A 102 -26.97 12.14 23.58
N THR A 103 -27.00 12.39 24.89
CA THR A 103 -26.18 13.43 25.52
C THR A 103 -24.70 13.14 25.36
N LEU A 104 -24.26 11.88 25.54
CA LEU A 104 -22.86 11.50 25.42
C LEU A 104 -22.30 11.81 24.03
N VAL A 105 -23.00 11.38 22.97
CA VAL A 105 -22.53 11.65 21.60
C VAL A 105 -22.72 13.11 21.22
N GLY A 106 -23.83 13.73 21.64
CA GLY A 106 -24.12 15.14 21.40
C GLY A 106 -23.04 16.06 21.98
N VAL A 107 -22.57 15.79 23.19
CA VAL A 107 -21.47 16.54 23.83
C VAL A 107 -20.16 16.39 23.04
N ILE A 108 -19.88 15.20 22.50
CA ILE A 108 -18.68 14.98 21.68
C ILE A 108 -18.76 15.78 20.37
N VAL A 109 -19.90 15.73 19.68
CA VAL A 109 -20.13 16.49 18.44
C VAL A 109 -20.04 18.00 18.71
N ALA A 110 -20.76 18.49 19.71
CA ALA A 110 -20.77 19.90 20.07
C ALA A 110 -19.38 20.38 20.52
N GLY A 111 -18.71 19.62 21.40
CA GLY A 111 -17.38 19.93 21.90
C GLY A 111 -16.32 19.94 20.80
N ALA A 112 -16.35 18.96 19.89
CA ALA A 112 -15.45 18.92 18.75
C ALA A 112 -15.71 20.07 17.76
N GLY A 113 -16.99 20.39 17.49
CA GLY A 113 -17.37 21.52 16.64
C GLY A 113 -16.96 22.87 17.21
N ILE A 114 -17.31 23.16 18.47
CA ILE A 114 -16.93 24.39 19.18
C ILE A 114 -15.40 24.50 19.25
N GLY A 115 -14.73 23.40 19.59
CA GLY A 115 -13.27 23.34 19.63
C GLY A 115 -12.62 23.61 18.27
N ALA A 116 -13.18 23.10 17.18
CA ALA A 116 -12.68 23.35 15.83
C ALA A 116 -12.77 24.84 15.46
N VAL A 117 -13.86 25.51 15.84
CA VAL A 117 -14.04 26.95 15.64
C VAL A 117 -13.09 27.75 16.53
N ALA A 118 -12.99 27.41 17.81
CA ALA A 118 -12.15 28.13 18.77
C ALA A 118 -10.65 28.05 18.45
N VAL A 119 -10.18 26.89 17.98
CA VAL A 119 -8.78 26.67 17.60
C VAL A 119 -8.48 27.18 16.18
N GLY A 120 -9.52 27.44 15.39
CA GLY A 120 -9.46 27.87 14.00
C GLY A 120 -9.45 26.69 13.03
N PRO A 121 -10.40 26.60 12.08
CA PRO A 121 -10.56 25.45 11.19
C PRO A 121 -9.42 25.27 10.18
N ASP A 122 -8.63 26.32 9.92
CA ASP A 122 -7.44 26.24 9.06
C ASP A 122 -6.21 25.65 9.79
N SER A 123 -6.25 25.57 11.12
CA SER A 123 -5.19 24.96 11.90
C SER A 123 -5.26 23.43 11.86
N ARG A 124 -4.12 22.74 11.95
CA ARG A 124 -4.10 21.26 12.03
C ARG A 124 -4.95 20.68 13.18
N PRO A 125 -4.88 21.18 14.42
CA PRO A 125 -5.77 20.72 15.48
C PRO A 125 -7.25 21.05 15.21
N GLY A 126 -7.56 22.21 14.62
CA GLY A 126 -8.93 22.55 14.21
C GLY A 126 -9.46 21.61 13.13
N GLN A 127 -8.66 21.28 12.11
CA GLN A 127 -8.99 20.28 11.09
C GLN A 127 -9.26 18.90 11.70
N ALA A 128 -8.42 18.47 12.66
CA ALA A 128 -8.60 17.20 13.37
C ALA A 128 -9.90 17.18 14.20
N LEU A 129 -10.20 18.28 14.90
CA LEU A 129 -11.46 18.43 15.66
C LEU A 129 -12.68 18.48 14.73
N LEU A 130 -12.57 19.14 13.58
CA LEU A 130 -13.64 19.18 12.60
C LEU A 130 -13.88 17.81 11.95
N LEU A 131 -12.81 17.05 11.69
CA LEU A 131 -12.90 15.65 11.29
C LEU A 131 -13.57 14.81 12.38
N ALA A 132 -13.19 15.02 13.65
CA ALA A 132 -13.80 14.35 14.79
C ALA A 132 -15.29 14.62 14.88
N CYS A 133 -15.68 15.89 14.73
CA CYS A 133 -17.07 16.35 14.70
C CYS A 133 -17.85 15.64 13.59
N GLY A 134 -17.32 15.64 12.36
CA GLY A 134 -17.95 14.98 11.23
C GLY A 134 -18.10 13.46 11.43
N VAL A 135 -17.07 12.79 11.94
CA VAL A 135 -17.14 11.34 12.19
C VAL A 135 -18.10 11.01 13.34
N ALA A 136 -18.11 11.79 14.42
CA ALA A 136 -18.97 11.59 15.58
C ALA A 136 -20.46 11.83 15.29
N MET A 137 -20.80 12.59 14.24
CA MET A 137 -22.19 12.72 13.78
C MET A 137 -22.79 11.39 13.32
N GLY A 138 -22.00 10.43 12.82
CA GLY A 138 -22.49 9.11 12.42
C GLY A 138 -23.08 8.33 13.60
N PRO A 139 -22.30 8.09 14.67
CA PRO A 139 -22.82 7.53 15.92
C PRO A 139 -23.99 8.32 16.51
N LEU A 140 -24.02 9.65 16.38
CA LEU A 140 -25.14 10.47 16.87
C LEU A 140 -26.43 10.10 16.15
N LEU A 141 -26.38 10.02 14.82
CA LEU A 141 -27.50 9.64 13.97
C LEU A 141 -27.92 8.18 14.22
N ALA A 142 -26.96 7.28 14.45
CA ALA A 142 -27.24 5.89 14.79
C ALA A 142 -27.98 5.77 16.14
N VAL A 143 -27.51 6.47 17.17
CA VAL A 143 -28.21 6.52 18.47
C VAL A 143 -29.60 7.12 18.29
N PHE A 144 -29.75 8.19 17.52
CA PHE A 144 -31.04 8.83 17.26
C PHE A 144 -32.04 7.88 16.63
N GLY A 145 -31.68 7.23 15.51
CA GLY A 145 -32.59 6.33 14.78
C GLY A 145 -33.00 5.10 15.60
N GLN A 146 -32.06 4.52 16.35
CA GLN A 146 -32.34 3.35 17.19
C GLN A 146 -33.15 3.69 18.45
N THR A 147 -32.93 4.85 19.05
CA THR A 147 -33.56 5.23 20.33
C THR A 147 -34.99 5.69 20.14
N TYR A 148 -35.26 6.51 19.12
CA TYR A 148 -36.57 7.14 18.92
C TYR A 148 -37.44 6.39 17.91
N GLN A 149 -36.96 5.25 17.38
CA GLN A 149 -37.68 4.39 16.43
C GLN A 149 -38.46 5.20 15.39
N THR A 150 -37.79 6.14 14.73
CA THR A 150 -38.43 7.16 13.88
C THR A 150 -39.05 6.60 12.59
N GLY A 151 -39.04 5.27 12.42
CA GLY A 151 -39.34 4.59 11.16
C GLY A 151 -38.32 4.86 10.05
N ALA A 152 -37.22 5.56 10.37
CA ALA A 152 -36.20 5.91 9.40
C ALA A 152 -35.30 4.69 9.12
N GLU A 153 -35.16 4.36 7.85
CA GLU A 153 -34.28 3.29 7.40
C GLU A 153 -32.81 3.65 7.59
N LEU A 154 -31.94 2.64 7.73
CA LEU A 154 -30.51 2.85 7.99
C LEU A 154 -29.85 3.74 6.92
N TRP A 155 -30.25 3.58 5.66
CA TRP A 155 -29.72 4.37 4.54
C TRP A 155 -30.06 5.86 4.66
N GLU A 156 -31.18 6.24 5.28
CA GLU A 156 -31.57 7.64 5.45
C GLU A 156 -30.63 8.36 6.40
N LEU A 157 -30.20 7.67 7.46
CA LEU A 157 -29.21 8.18 8.41
C LEU A 157 -27.87 8.40 7.73
N PHE A 158 -27.40 7.43 6.92
CA PHE A 158 -26.15 7.58 6.16
C PHE A 158 -26.25 8.67 5.07
N ARG A 159 -27.42 8.89 4.46
CA ARG A 159 -27.67 10.02 3.55
C ARG A 159 -27.45 11.35 4.26
N VAL A 160 -28.11 11.56 5.40
CA VAL A 160 -27.96 12.78 6.20
C VAL A 160 -26.52 12.96 6.66
N TRP A 161 -25.89 11.89 7.14
CA TRP A 161 -24.49 11.93 7.57
C TRP A 161 -23.55 12.35 6.44
N THR A 162 -23.75 11.80 5.24
CA THR A 162 -22.95 12.13 4.05
C THR A 162 -23.11 13.61 3.68
N VAL A 163 -24.32 14.15 3.70
CA VAL A 163 -24.58 15.59 3.43
C VAL A 163 -23.88 16.48 4.46
N LEU A 164 -23.97 16.12 5.75
CA LEU A 164 -23.29 16.86 6.82
C LEU A 164 -21.76 16.81 6.65
N LEU A 165 -21.19 15.66 6.30
CA LEU A 165 -19.76 15.52 6.02
C LEU A 165 -19.33 16.38 4.83
N VAL A 166 -20.11 16.43 3.75
CA VAL A 166 -19.83 17.31 2.59
C VAL A 166 -19.86 18.78 3.00
N ALA A 167 -20.87 19.21 3.76
CA ALA A 167 -20.98 20.58 4.25
C ALA A 167 -19.76 20.97 5.12
N LEU A 168 -19.35 20.08 6.03
CA LEU A 168 -18.14 20.28 6.84
C LEU A 168 -16.86 20.24 5.98
N ALA A 169 -16.81 19.43 4.92
CA ALA A 169 -15.66 19.34 4.04
C ALA A 169 -15.44 20.63 3.25
N ILE A 170 -16.53 21.27 2.82
CA ILE A 170 -16.53 22.59 2.18
C ILE A 170 -16.10 23.67 3.19
N ALA A 171 -16.71 23.68 4.38
CA ALA A 171 -16.40 24.67 5.42
C ALA A 171 -14.96 24.57 5.92
N GLY A 172 -14.48 23.34 6.15
CA GLY A 172 -13.16 23.03 6.70
C GLY A 172 -12.03 22.97 5.69
N LYS A 173 -12.31 23.08 4.39
CA LYS A 173 -11.32 23.04 3.30
C LYS A 173 -10.33 21.87 3.42
N GLN A 174 -10.80 20.71 3.87
CA GLN A 174 -9.95 19.57 4.20
C GLN A 174 -10.33 18.30 3.45
N ALA A 175 -9.33 17.66 2.83
CA ALA A 175 -9.52 16.44 2.06
C ALA A 175 -9.92 15.22 2.93
N GLY A 176 -9.60 15.23 4.23
CA GLY A 176 -10.00 14.15 5.14
C GLY A 176 -11.50 14.00 5.30
N LEU A 177 -12.23 15.13 5.36
CA LEU A 177 -13.71 15.11 5.41
C LEU A 177 -14.32 14.69 4.08
N TRP A 178 -13.72 15.07 2.95
CA TRP A 178 -14.16 14.56 1.64
C TRP A 178 -13.98 13.05 1.52
N PHE A 179 -12.89 12.51 2.06
CA PHE A 179 -12.68 11.06 2.12
C PHE A 179 -13.70 10.38 3.05
N ALA A 180 -13.99 10.95 4.22
CA ALA A 180 -15.04 10.44 5.11
C ALA A 180 -16.42 10.51 4.44
N ALA A 181 -16.73 11.60 3.73
CA ALA A 181 -17.97 11.75 2.97
C ALA A 181 -18.08 10.71 1.85
N TRP A 182 -16.99 10.44 1.13
CA TRP A 182 -16.96 9.38 0.12
C TRP A 182 -17.19 8.00 0.74
N LEU A 183 -16.55 7.68 1.88
CA LEU A 183 -16.76 6.40 2.56
C LEU A 183 -18.20 6.24 3.05
N SER A 184 -18.74 7.27 3.73
CA SER A 184 -20.14 7.31 4.18
C SER A 184 -21.12 7.22 3.02
N GLY A 185 -20.84 7.93 1.91
CA GLY A 185 -21.66 7.92 0.71
C GLY A 185 -21.74 6.55 0.05
N ASN A 186 -20.64 5.78 0.10
CA ASN A 186 -20.64 4.40 -0.37
C ASN A 186 -21.51 3.48 0.49
N VAL A 187 -21.47 3.63 1.81
CA VAL A 187 -22.33 2.87 2.73
C VAL A 187 -23.80 3.27 2.55
N PHE A 188 -24.08 4.57 2.40
CA PHE A 188 -25.40 5.10 2.04
C PHE A 188 -25.94 4.41 0.77
N ALA A 189 -25.17 4.42 -0.32
CA ALA A 189 -25.60 3.85 -1.59
C ALA A 189 -25.87 2.34 -1.47
N ALA A 190 -24.99 1.60 -0.77
CA ALA A 190 -25.16 0.18 -0.55
C ALA A 190 -26.47 -0.15 0.21
N LEU A 191 -26.72 0.56 1.31
CA LEU A 191 -27.91 0.35 2.14
C LEU A 191 -29.19 0.81 1.42
N TRP A 192 -29.13 1.91 0.66
CA TRP A 192 -30.29 2.41 -0.09
C TRP A 192 -30.75 1.42 -1.16
N LEU A 193 -29.81 0.65 -1.72
CA LEU A 193 -30.07 -0.43 -2.67
C LEU A 193 -30.36 -1.79 -1.99
N GLY A 194 -30.58 -1.80 -0.67
CA GLY A 194 -30.93 -3.01 0.08
C GLY A 194 -29.81 -4.03 0.24
N ARG A 195 -28.53 -3.62 0.19
CA ARG A 195 -27.39 -4.54 0.35
C ARG A 195 -27.08 -4.80 1.83
N ASN A 196 -26.87 -6.07 2.17
CA ASN A 196 -26.50 -6.48 3.51
C ASN A 196 -25.00 -6.28 3.75
N LEU A 197 -24.63 -5.61 4.85
CA LEU A 197 -23.24 -5.34 5.24
C LEU A 197 -22.85 -6.17 6.48
N THR A 198 -23.15 -7.46 6.44
CA THR A 198 -23.03 -8.39 7.57
C THR A 198 -21.59 -8.73 7.93
N SER A 199 -20.69 -8.80 6.95
CA SER A 199 -19.27 -9.05 7.17
C SER A 199 -18.39 -8.00 6.45
N PRO A 200 -17.12 -7.84 6.86
CA PRO A 200 -16.16 -7.01 6.13
C PRO A 200 -16.00 -7.39 4.66
N PHE A 201 -16.12 -8.68 4.34
CA PHE A 201 -16.02 -9.19 2.97
C PHE A 201 -17.27 -8.85 2.16
N ASP A 202 -18.46 -8.93 2.75
CA ASP A 202 -19.71 -8.51 2.09
C ASP A 202 -19.71 -7.00 1.85
N ALA A 203 -19.25 -6.22 2.83
CA ALA A 203 -19.11 -4.78 2.66
C ALA A 203 -18.10 -4.43 1.56
N PHE A 204 -16.98 -5.17 1.48
CA PHE A 204 -15.99 -5.00 0.43
C PHE A 204 -16.49 -5.43 -0.95
N SER A 205 -17.24 -6.53 -1.07
CA SER A 205 -17.78 -7.00 -2.35
C SER A 205 -18.86 -6.05 -2.87
N HIS A 206 -19.80 -5.65 -2.02
CA HIS A 206 -20.84 -4.67 -2.36
C HIS A 206 -20.27 -3.29 -2.64
N PHE A 207 -19.12 -2.94 -2.05
CA PHE A 207 -18.40 -1.74 -2.45
C PHE A 207 -18.12 -1.74 -3.96
N PHE A 208 -17.64 -2.82 -4.58
CA PHE A 208 -17.33 -2.80 -6.02
C PHE A 208 -18.53 -3.09 -6.95
N ALA A 209 -19.65 -3.59 -6.41
CA ALA A 209 -20.78 -4.12 -7.19
C ALA A 209 -21.97 -3.15 -7.35
N ILE A 210 -21.82 -1.86 -7.02
CA ILE A 210 -22.90 -0.86 -7.09
C ILE A 210 -22.69 0.06 -8.30
N PRO A 211 -23.30 -0.22 -9.48
CA PRO A 211 -23.16 0.60 -10.69
C PRO A 211 -23.89 1.95 -10.61
N GLU A 212 -24.92 2.09 -9.78
CA GLU A 212 -25.75 3.30 -9.68
C GLU A 212 -24.96 4.50 -9.15
N TRP A 213 -23.88 4.22 -8.42
CA TRP A 213 -22.98 5.24 -7.88
C TRP A 213 -21.92 5.71 -8.89
N LEU A 214 -21.79 5.05 -10.06
CA LEU A 214 -20.79 5.40 -11.08
C LEU A 214 -20.99 6.84 -11.59
N VAL A 215 -22.24 7.23 -11.87
CA VAL A 215 -22.56 8.59 -12.34
C VAL A 215 -22.24 9.62 -11.26
N ALA A 216 -22.54 9.32 -10.00
CA ALA A 216 -22.23 10.20 -8.87
C ALA A 216 -20.72 10.41 -8.71
N ILE A 217 -19.93 9.33 -8.79
CA ILE A 217 -18.46 9.41 -8.72
C ILE A 217 -17.90 10.19 -9.92
N ALA A 218 -18.37 9.92 -11.14
CA ALA A 218 -17.94 10.64 -12.33
C ALA A 218 -18.26 12.15 -12.24
N CYS A 219 -19.47 12.51 -11.79
CA CYS A 219 -19.85 13.89 -11.55
C CYS A 219 -18.96 14.54 -10.48
N ALA A 220 -18.67 13.83 -9.39
CA ALA A 220 -17.78 14.32 -8.33
C ALA A 220 -16.36 14.60 -8.86
N ILE A 221 -15.81 13.73 -9.71
CA ILE A 221 -14.50 13.95 -10.35
C ILE A 221 -14.55 15.16 -11.28
N LEU A 222 -15.56 15.28 -12.14
CA LEU A 222 -15.70 16.42 -13.06
C LEU A 222 -15.82 17.75 -12.30
N LEU A 223 -16.64 17.79 -11.25
CA LEU A 223 -16.79 18.95 -10.38
C LEU A 223 -15.49 19.28 -9.66
N TRP A 224 -14.75 18.27 -9.19
CA TRP A 224 -13.46 18.46 -8.54
C TRP A 224 -12.42 19.02 -9.50
N GLU A 225 -12.24 18.42 -10.67
CA GLU A 225 -11.26 18.88 -11.68
C GLU A 225 -11.58 20.30 -12.14
N TRP A 226 -12.86 20.62 -12.34
CA TRP A 226 -13.31 21.97 -12.64
C TRP A 226 -13.02 22.97 -11.50
N ALA A 227 -13.30 22.58 -10.26
CA ALA A 227 -13.04 23.42 -9.08
C ALA A 227 -11.54 23.63 -8.87
N ALA A 228 -10.73 22.59 -9.06
CA ALA A 228 -9.27 22.62 -8.95
C ALA A 228 -8.63 23.52 -10.01
N GLN A 229 -9.15 23.51 -11.25
CA GLN A 229 -8.71 24.42 -12.31
C GLN A 229 -9.00 25.87 -11.97
N ARG A 230 -10.23 26.19 -11.54
CA ARG A 230 -10.62 27.55 -11.14
C ARG A 230 -9.85 28.05 -9.93
N ALA A 231 -9.68 27.20 -8.91
CA ALA A 231 -8.92 27.54 -7.73
C ALA A 231 -7.44 27.76 -8.07
N GLY A 232 -6.88 26.95 -8.98
CA GLY A 232 -5.50 27.07 -9.43
C GLY A 232 -5.18 28.31 -10.27
N GLN A 233 -6.19 28.99 -10.83
CA GLN A 233 -6.02 30.28 -11.49
C GLN A 233 -5.93 31.44 -10.48
N LYS A 234 -6.57 31.29 -9.31
CA LYS A 234 -6.61 32.32 -8.26
C LYS A 234 -5.48 32.18 -7.24
N ASP A 235 -5.17 30.95 -6.86
CA ASP A 235 -4.14 30.64 -5.88
C ASP A 235 -3.38 29.37 -6.28
N ALA A 236 -2.08 29.51 -6.50
CA ALA A 236 -1.22 28.42 -6.92
C ALA A 236 -1.10 27.31 -5.87
N GLN A 237 -1.37 27.61 -4.58
CA GLN A 237 -1.21 26.70 -3.43
C GLN A 237 -2.54 26.15 -2.86
N SER A 238 -3.65 26.26 -3.59
CA SER A 238 -4.95 25.76 -3.12
C SER A 238 -4.95 24.26 -2.79
N TRP A 239 -5.59 23.89 -1.68
CA TRP A 239 -5.77 22.50 -1.23
C TRP A 239 -6.49 21.62 -2.26
N LEU A 240 -7.32 22.20 -3.12
CA LEU A 240 -8.04 21.53 -4.21
C LEU A 240 -7.12 20.99 -5.31
N ARG A 241 -5.88 21.50 -5.42
CA ARG A 241 -4.88 20.99 -6.37
C ARG A 241 -4.27 19.66 -5.95
N SER A 242 -4.55 19.19 -4.74
CA SER A 242 -4.06 17.89 -4.31
C SER A 242 -4.66 16.77 -5.14
N ARG A 243 -3.81 16.01 -5.82
CA ARG A 243 -4.22 14.96 -6.78
C ARG A 243 -4.61 13.63 -6.15
N TRP A 244 -4.39 13.46 -4.84
CA TRP A 244 -4.60 12.15 -4.22
C TRP A 244 -6.08 11.73 -4.22
N LEU A 245 -7.00 12.66 -3.93
CA LEU A 245 -8.43 12.35 -3.88
C LEU A 245 -9.02 12.09 -5.28
N PRO A 246 -8.78 12.93 -6.32
CA PRO A 246 -9.23 12.61 -7.68
C PRO A 246 -8.68 11.30 -8.21
N ARG A 247 -7.42 10.96 -7.91
CA ARG A 247 -6.82 9.67 -8.27
C ARG A 247 -7.51 8.50 -7.57
N LEU A 248 -7.88 8.66 -6.31
CA LEU A 248 -8.62 7.66 -5.54
C LEU A 248 -10.04 7.47 -6.10
N LEU A 249 -10.77 8.57 -6.37
CA LEU A 249 -12.10 8.52 -6.96
C LEU A 249 -12.09 7.91 -8.37
N PHE A 250 -11.08 8.24 -9.19
CA PHE A 250 -10.94 7.66 -10.52
C PHE A 250 -10.59 6.17 -10.47
N LEU A 251 -9.75 5.76 -9.52
CA LEU A 251 -9.47 4.35 -9.26
C LEU A 251 -10.74 3.60 -8.86
N ASP A 252 -11.54 4.17 -7.97
CA ASP A 252 -12.84 3.63 -7.55
C ASP A 252 -13.80 3.49 -8.73
N LEU A 253 -13.96 4.56 -9.53
CA LEU A 253 -14.81 4.59 -10.72
C LEU A 253 -14.40 3.51 -11.75
N ALA A 254 -13.12 3.44 -12.07
CA ALA A 254 -12.60 2.49 -13.06
C ALA A 254 -12.70 1.05 -12.56
N ALA A 255 -12.38 0.79 -11.28
CA ALA A 255 -12.47 -0.54 -10.69
C ALA A 255 -13.93 -1.04 -10.64
N ARG A 256 -14.87 -0.21 -10.17
CA ARG A 256 -16.31 -0.56 -10.17
C ARG A 256 -16.85 -0.82 -11.57
N THR A 257 -16.53 0.06 -12.52
CA THR A 257 -16.98 -0.11 -13.92
C THR A 257 -16.45 -1.42 -14.48
N ALA A 258 -15.18 -1.75 -14.25
CA ALA A 258 -14.60 -3.02 -14.69
C ALA A 258 -15.24 -4.23 -13.99
N CYS A 259 -15.35 -4.22 -12.66
CA CYS A 259 -15.97 -5.31 -11.90
C CYS A 259 -17.41 -5.57 -12.35
N TYR A 260 -18.20 -4.52 -12.54
CA TYR A 260 -19.58 -4.63 -13.01
C TYR A 260 -19.67 -5.22 -14.42
N LEU A 261 -18.85 -4.75 -15.36
CA LEU A 261 -18.82 -5.30 -16.71
C LEU A 261 -18.38 -6.77 -16.71
N ILE A 262 -17.36 -7.12 -15.92
CA ILE A 262 -16.87 -8.49 -15.78
C ILE A 262 -17.97 -9.41 -15.20
N ALA A 263 -18.65 -8.98 -14.14
CA ALA A 263 -19.78 -9.74 -13.59
C ALA A 263 -20.90 -9.91 -14.61
N GLY A 264 -21.23 -8.86 -15.38
CA GLY A 264 -22.25 -8.94 -16.43
C GLY A 264 -21.88 -9.82 -17.61
N ILE A 265 -20.59 -9.99 -17.89
CA ILE A 265 -20.10 -10.92 -18.91
C ILE A 265 -20.30 -12.37 -18.47
N PHE A 266 -19.94 -12.72 -17.22
CA PHE A 266 -19.99 -14.11 -16.75
C PHE A 266 -21.36 -14.56 -16.21
N GLU A 267 -22.15 -13.68 -15.61
CA GLU A 267 -23.38 -14.04 -14.87
C GLU A 267 -24.67 -13.75 -15.65
N SER A 268 -24.62 -13.79 -16.98
CA SER A 268 -25.68 -13.40 -17.94
C SER A 268 -27.11 -13.88 -17.62
N TYR A 269 -27.30 -14.94 -16.83
CA TYR A 269 -28.59 -15.62 -16.66
C TYR A 269 -29.42 -15.24 -15.39
N ASN A 270 -28.91 -14.47 -14.42
CA ASN A 270 -29.66 -14.14 -13.19
C ASN A 270 -29.80 -12.63 -12.90
N TRP A 271 -29.58 -11.78 -13.91
CA TRP A 271 -29.61 -10.32 -13.76
C TRP A 271 -31.01 -9.73 -13.51
N THR A 272 -32.09 -10.43 -13.88
CA THR A 272 -33.46 -9.91 -13.78
C THR A 272 -34.06 -9.99 -12.37
N ASP A 273 -33.59 -10.91 -11.53
CA ASP A 273 -34.31 -11.24 -10.29
C ASP A 273 -33.62 -10.73 -9.01
N ALA A 274 -32.31 -10.41 -9.06
CA ALA A 274 -31.52 -10.08 -7.86
C ALA A 274 -31.10 -8.60 -7.71
N TRP A 275 -31.21 -7.79 -8.78
CA TRP A 275 -30.73 -6.40 -8.79
C TRP A 275 -31.76 -5.49 -9.48
N GLN A 276 -32.71 -4.94 -8.73
CA GLN A 276 -33.57 -3.84 -9.21
C GLN A 276 -32.70 -2.59 -9.42
N LEU A 277 -32.06 -2.49 -10.58
CA LEU A 277 -31.22 -1.34 -10.95
C LEU A 277 -32.10 -0.15 -11.36
N TRP A 278 -31.72 1.06 -10.93
CA TRP A 278 -32.32 2.32 -11.42
C TRP A 278 -31.83 2.72 -12.82
N LEU A 279 -30.63 2.25 -13.22
CA LEU A 279 -30.08 2.45 -14.56
C LEU A 279 -30.27 1.18 -15.38
N PRO A 280 -30.85 1.25 -16.60
CA PRO A 280 -30.86 0.11 -17.50
C PRO A 280 -29.45 -0.44 -17.67
N HIS A 281 -29.26 -1.74 -17.39
CA HIS A 281 -28.00 -2.48 -17.52
C HIS A 281 -27.20 -2.16 -18.81
N GLN A 282 -27.91 -1.99 -19.93
CA GLN A 282 -27.37 -1.63 -21.24
C GLN A 282 -26.63 -0.28 -21.27
N ILE A 283 -26.88 0.63 -20.33
CA ILE A 283 -26.24 1.96 -20.28
C ILE A 283 -24.79 1.86 -19.81
N VAL A 284 -24.45 0.88 -18.96
CA VAL A 284 -23.11 0.83 -18.33
C VAL A 284 -21.98 0.62 -19.34
N PRO A 285 -22.10 -0.25 -20.36
CA PRO A 285 -21.11 -0.30 -21.45
C PRO A 285 -20.95 1.04 -22.20
N TYR A 286 -22.04 1.72 -22.56
CA TYR A 286 -21.98 3.02 -23.23
C TYR A 286 -21.31 4.08 -22.36
N PHE A 287 -21.66 4.10 -21.07
CA PHE A 287 -21.02 4.95 -20.07
C PHE A 287 -19.52 4.67 -19.97
N ALA A 288 -19.12 3.40 -19.93
CA ALA A 288 -17.71 3.00 -19.85
C ALA A 288 -16.91 3.50 -21.06
N VAL A 289 -17.45 3.39 -22.29
CA VAL A 289 -16.81 3.89 -23.51
C VAL A 289 -16.72 5.41 -23.50
N ALA A 290 -17.80 6.12 -23.15
CA ALA A 290 -17.82 7.57 -23.07
C ALA A 290 -16.82 8.10 -22.02
N MET A 291 -16.80 7.47 -20.84
CA MET A 291 -15.85 7.75 -19.77
C MET A 291 -14.41 7.51 -20.21
N ALA A 292 -14.13 6.37 -20.86
CA ALA A 292 -12.79 6.03 -21.33
C ALA A 292 -12.30 7.03 -22.38
N GLY A 293 -13.14 7.40 -23.35
CA GLY A 293 -12.80 8.40 -24.37
C GLY A 293 -12.53 9.79 -23.77
N PHE A 294 -13.40 10.24 -22.86
CA PHE A 294 -13.24 11.53 -22.19
C PHE A 294 -11.99 11.56 -21.29
N ALA A 295 -11.80 10.54 -20.45
CA ALA A 295 -10.66 10.42 -19.55
C ALA A 295 -9.34 10.33 -20.33
N TRP A 296 -9.31 9.57 -21.43
CA TRP A 296 -8.15 9.48 -22.31
C TRP A 296 -7.78 10.84 -22.90
N TRP A 297 -8.76 11.60 -23.40
CA TRP A 297 -8.52 12.94 -23.94
C TRP A 297 -8.05 13.91 -22.85
N TRP A 298 -8.74 13.95 -21.71
CA TRP A 298 -8.48 14.89 -20.62
C TRP A 298 -7.10 14.66 -19.99
N TYR A 299 -6.81 13.43 -19.55
CA TYR A 299 -5.58 13.09 -18.82
C TYR A 299 -4.37 12.88 -19.73
N ARG A 300 -4.54 12.91 -21.05
CA ARG A 300 -3.43 12.93 -22.00
C ARG A 300 -3.10 14.35 -22.48
N LYS A 301 -4.11 15.20 -22.70
CA LYS A 301 -3.91 16.50 -23.39
C LYS A 301 -4.11 17.73 -22.50
N LYS A 302 -5.03 17.71 -21.52
CA LYS A 302 -5.29 18.87 -20.66
C LYS A 302 -4.44 18.85 -19.40
N GLU A 303 -4.49 17.74 -18.68
CA GLU A 303 -3.79 17.58 -17.42
C GLU A 303 -3.11 16.20 -17.39
N PRO A 304 -1.83 16.12 -17.84
CA PRO A 304 -1.15 14.84 -17.98
C PRO A 304 -1.07 14.12 -16.63
N ASP A 305 -1.79 13.00 -16.50
CA ASP A 305 -1.73 12.13 -15.33
C ASP A 305 -1.61 10.65 -15.74
N LEU A 306 -0.37 10.16 -15.73
CA LEU A 306 -0.05 8.79 -16.10
C LEU A 306 -0.69 7.75 -15.15
N PHE A 307 -0.98 8.10 -13.89
CA PHE A 307 -1.64 7.17 -12.97
C PHE A 307 -3.06 6.86 -13.45
N MET A 308 -3.82 7.89 -13.83
CA MET A 308 -5.20 7.70 -14.30
C MET A 308 -5.24 6.94 -15.63
N LEU A 309 -4.31 7.22 -16.55
CA LEU A 309 -4.19 6.44 -17.80
C LEU A 309 -3.83 4.97 -17.54
N ALA A 310 -2.94 4.70 -16.58
CA ALA A 310 -2.59 3.32 -16.18
C ALA A 310 -3.77 2.58 -15.57
N THR A 311 -4.54 3.23 -14.71
CA THR A 311 -5.78 2.69 -14.15
C THR A 311 -6.81 2.38 -15.23
N LEU A 312 -7.04 3.31 -16.16
CA LEU A 312 -7.99 3.14 -17.26
C LEU A 312 -7.61 1.96 -18.17
N LEU A 313 -6.33 1.91 -18.58
CA LEU A 313 -5.81 0.85 -19.43
C LEU A 313 -5.82 -0.51 -18.73
N GLY A 314 -5.51 -0.55 -17.43
CA GLY A 314 -5.59 -1.77 -16.62
C GLY A 314 -7.03 -2.29 -16.52
N ALA A 315 -7.99 -1.41 -16.21
CA ALA A 315 -9.40 -1.73 -16.16
C ALA A 315 -9.93 -2.24 -17.51
N GLY A 316 -9.61 -1.54 -18.61
CA GLY A 316 -10.01 -1.96 -19.95
C GLY A 316 -9.40 -3.31 -20.37
N THR A 317 -8.16 -3.59 -19.96
CA THR A 317 -7.53 -4.89 -20.20
C THR A 317 -8.23 -6.02 -19.43
N ALA A 318 -8.62 -5.78 -18.18
CA ALA A 318 -9.36 -6.77 -17.39
C ALA A 318 -10.73 -7.10 -18.01
N VAL A 319 -11.47 -6.08 -18.47
CA VAL A 319 -12.74 -6.28 -19.18
C VAL A 319 -12.53 -7.02 -20.51
N LEU A 320 -11.51 -6.65 -21.29
CA LEU A 320 -11.17 -7.35 -22.53
C LEU A 320 -10.86 -8.83 -22.29
N LEU A 321 -10.09 -9.14 -21.25
CA LEU A 321 -9.78 -10.53 -20.87
C LEU A 321 -11.07 -11.29 -20.51
N ALA A 322 -12.00 -10.67 -19.78
CA ALA A 322 -13.28 -11.31 -19.45
C ALA A 322 -14.15 -11.57 -20.70
N VAL A 323 -14.28 -10.60 -21.60
CA VAL A 323 -15.04 -10.77 -22.87
C VAL A 323 -14.47 -11.93 -23.68
N LEU A 324 -13.14 -11.99 -23.82
CA LEU A 324 -12.49 -13.05 -24.58
C LEU A 324 -12.60 -14.42 -23.89
N ALA A 325 -12.63 -14.46 -22.55
CA ALA A 325 -12.84 -15.68 -21.79
C ALA A 325 -14.25 -16.24 -22.00
N GLU A 326 -15.27 -15.38 -21.93
CA GLU A 326 -16.67 -15.76 -22.18
C GLU A 326 -16.90 -16.17 -23.64
N ALA A 327 -16.22 -15.53 -24.59
CA ALA A 327 -16.25 -15.92 -26.00
C ALA A 327 -15.60 -17.29 -26.27
N GLY A 328 -15.08 -17.98 -25.24
CA GLY A 328 -14.48 -19.29 -25.39
C GLY A 328 -13.16 -19.27 -26.16
N LEU A 329 -12.45 -18.13 -26.19
CA LEU A 329 -11.19 -18.02 -26.95
C LEU A 329 -10.21 -19.13 -26.54
N PHE A 330 -9.74 -19.91 -27.52
CA PHE A 330 -8.88 -21.09 -27.39
C PHE A 330 -9.51 -22.36 -26.80
N PHE A 331 -10.75 -22.33 -26.28
CA PHE A 331 -11.38 -23.53 -25.72
C PHE A 331 -11.69 -24.61 -26.75
N ASP A 332 -11.89 -24.24 -28.03
CA ASP A 332 -12.04 -25.18 -29.14
C ASP A 332 -10.81 -26.06 -29.37
N LEU A 333 -9.63 -25.65 -28.88
CA LEU A 333 -8.38 -26.40 -29.00
C LEU A 333 -8.21 -27.48 -27.91
N GLY A 334 -9.15 -27.55 -26.95
CA GLY A 334 -9.08 -28.38 -25.75
C GLY A 334 -8.75 -27.58 -24.48
N VAL A 335 -9.20 -28.06 -23.33
CA VAL A 335 -9.10 -27.35 -22.04
C VAL A 335 -7.63 -27.12 -21.64
N VAL A 336 -6.79 -28.15 -21.76
CA VAL A 336 -5.35 -28.06 -21.43
C VAL A 336 -4.64 -27.01 -22.29
N THR A 337 -4.83 -27.06 -23.60
CA THR A 337 -4.18 -26.11 -24.54
C THR A 337 -4.71 -24.70 -24.35
N ALA A 338 -6.00 -24.54 -24.03
CA ALA A 338 -6.60 -23.24 -23.71
C ALA A 338 -5.87 -22.55 -22.55
N PHE A 339 -5.62 -23.23 -21.43
CA PHE A 339 -4.90 -22.64 -20.29
C PHE A 339 -3.47 -22.20 -20.63
N LEU A 340 -2.76 -22.96 -21.47
CA LEU A 340 -1.42 -22.57 -21.95
C LEU A 340 -1.47 -21.28 -22.78
N PHE A 341 -2.37 -21.23 -23.78
CA PHE A 341 -2.52 -20.06 -24.64
C PHE A 341 -3.02 -18.84 -23.86
N TRP A 342 -3.93 -19.02 -22.90
CA TRP A 342 -4.36 -17.96 -22.00
C TRP A 342 -3.22 -17.41 -21.14
N GLY A 343 -2.38 -18.27 -20.58
CA GLY A 343 -1.19 -17.84 -19.82
C GLY A 343 -0.22 -17.01 -20.68
N LEU A 344 0.04 -17.44 -21.92
CA LEU A 344 0.87 -16.71 -22.88
C LEU A 344 0.24 -15.38 -23.29
N PHE A 345 -1.07 -15.39 -23.54
CA PHE A 345 -1.83 -14.22 -23.96
C PHE A 345 -1.89 -13.13 -22.88
N VAL A 346 -2.20 -13.50 -21.63
CA VAL A 346 -2.18 -12.58 -20.48
C VAL A 346 -0.78 -11.98 -20.28
N THR A 347 0.26 -12.80 -20.42
CA THR A 347 1.65 -12.33 -20.34
C THR A 347 1.98 -11.33 -21.45
N GLY A 348 1.55 -11.62 -22.69
CA GLY A 348 1.73 -10.75 -23.85
C GLY A 348 1.02 -9.41 -23.71
N LEU A 349 -0.25 -9.44 -23.31
CA LEU A 349 -1.09 -8.26 -23.11
C LEU A 349 -0.54 -7.35 -22.03
N THR A 350 -0.18 -7.90 -20.87
CA THR A 350 0.33 -7.12 -19.73
C THR A 350 1.69 -6.50 -20.04
N ALA A 351 2.57 -7.22 -20.75
CA ALA A 351 3.83 -6.69 -21.27
C ALA A 351 3.62 -5.57 -22.31
N GLY A 352 2.66 -5.76 -23.22
CA GLY A 352 2.26 -4.74 -24.20
C GLY A 352 1.73 -3.47 -23.54
N LEU A 353 0.89 -3.63 -22.51
CA LEU A 353 0.33 -2.52 -21.75
C LEU A 353 1.41 -1.70 -21.03
N ALA A 354 2.37 -2.38 -20.38
CA ALA A 354 3.51 -1.72 -19.77
C ALA A 354 4.34 -0.94 -20.81
N LYS A 355 4.56 -1.50 -22.00
CA LYS A 355 5.26 -0.82 -23.10
C LYS A 355 4.51 0.43 -23.58
N ILE A 356 3.18 0.36 -23.71
CA ILE A 356 2.32 1.51 -24.06
C ILE A 356 2.46 2.60 -22.99
N LEU A 357 2.36 2.25 -21.72
CA LEU A 357 2.46 3.20 -20.61
C LEU A 357 3.83 3.87 -20.53
N LEU A 358 4.92 3.13 -20.75
CA LEU A 358 6.26 3.70 -20.81
C LEU A 358 6.45 4.61 -22.02
N HIS A 359 5.82 4.31 -23.16
CA HIS A 359 5.82 5.19 -24.32
C HIS A 359 5.04 6.48 -24.04
N LEU A 360 3.85 6.38 -23.42
CA LEU A 360 3.05 7.53 -23.00
C LEU A 360 3.79 8.40 -21.98
N GLN A 361 4.50 7.80 -21.03
CA GLN A 361 5.35 8.52 -20.08
C GLN A 361 6.39 9.38 -20.79
N LYS A 362 7.10 8.79 -21.78
CA LYS A 362 8.09 9.51 -22.58
C LYS A 362 7.44 10.65 -23.37
N ALA A 363 6.31 10.39 -24.04
CA ALA A 363 5.58 11.39 -24.82
C ALA A 363 5.10 12.58 -23.95
N MET A 364 4.59 12.31 -22.75
CA MET A 364 4.15 13.37 -21.82
C MET A 364 5.33 14.15 -21.25
N SER A 365 6.45 13.48 -20.93
CA SER A 365 7.65 14.17 -20.43
C SER A 365 8.32 15.09 -21.46
N THR A 366 8.24 14.74 -22.75
CA THR A 366 8.77 15.55 -23.85
C THR A 366 7.89 16.77 -24.17
N GLU A 367 6.58 16.68 -23.96
CA GLU A 367 5.66 17.83 -24.03
C GLU A 367 5.83 18.78 -22.81
N GLU A 368 6.07 18.26 -21.61
CA GLU A 368 6.32 19.08 -20.39
C GLU A 368 7.69 19.77 -20.37
N GLY A 369 8.70 19.21 -21.07
CA GLY A 369 10.02 19.85 -21.24
C GLY A 369 9.99 21.24 -21.91
N LYS A 370 8.88 21.61 -22.55
CA LYS A 370 8.65 22.97 -23.10
C LYS A 370 7.90 23.93 -22.15
N LYS A 371 7.42 23.46 -20.99
CA LYS A 371 6.71 24.24 -19.97
C LYS A 371 7.27 23.90 -18.58
N ALA A 372 8.51 24.33 -18.31
CA ALA A 372 9.19 23.96 -17.08
C ALA A 372 8.44 24.40 -15.79
N SER A 373 8.48 23.48 -14.81
CA SER A 373 8.25 23.65 -13.37
C SER A 373 6.81 23.77 -12.84
N ARG A 374 6.00 22.72 -13.00
CA ARG A 374 4.90 22.46 -12.06
C ARG A 374 5.37 21.54 -10.95
N ILE A 375 5.71 22.14 -9.82
CA ILE A 375 6.05 21.44 -8.57
C ILE A 375 4.84 20.56 -8.18
N ILE A 376 5.01 19.24 -8.26
CA ILE A 376 4.05 18.25 -7.77
C ILE A 376 4.00 18.37 -6.24
N GLN A 377 3.02 19.10 -5.73
CA GLN A 377 2.75 19.18 -4.29
C GLN A 377 1.99 17.91 -3.85
N LEU A 378 2.73 16.86 -3.47
CA LEU A 378 2.18 15.82 -2.60
C LEU A 378 1.94 16.43 -1.20
N PRO A 379 0.90 15.99 -0.44
CA PRO A 379 0.66 16.52 0.89
C PRO A 379 1.91 16.43 1.77
N SER A 380 2.18 17.50 2.52
CA SER A 380 3.29 17.68 3.47
C SER A 380 3.56 16.54 4.48
N PHE A 381 2.67 15.54 4.54
CA PHE A 381 2.76 14.38 5.42
C PHE A 381 3.83 13.36 4.97
N LEU A 382 4.01 13.17 3.66
CA LEU A 382 4.75 12.03 3.08
C LEU A 382 6.23 12.29 2.78
N GLY A 383 6.83 13.31 3.40
CA GLY A 383 8.28 13.56 3.29
C GLY A 383 8.61 14.50 2.12
N ARG A 384 9.45 15.49 2.39
CA ARG A 384 9.96 16.46 1.43
C ARG A 384 11.44 16.19 1.19
N ALA A 385 11.91 16.38 -0.05
CA ALA A 385 13.25 16.91 -0.28
C ALA A 385 13.28 18.38 0.18
N ARG A 386 14.41 18.90 0.67
CA ARG A 386 14.53 20.35 0.87
C ARG A 386 14.20 21.04 -0.46
N PRO A 387 13.16 21.91 -0.51
CA PRO A 387 12.80 22.58 -1.75
C PRO A 387 13.99 23.40 -2.25
N GLY A 388 14.41 23.18 -3.49
CA GLY A 388 15.47 23.96 -4.14
C GLY A 388 16.81 23.27 -4.37
N VAL A 389 17.03 22.03 -3.87
CA VAL A 389 18.29 21.31 -4.13
C VAL A 389 18.28 20.72 -5.55
N SER A 390 19.13 21.27 -6.43
CA SER A 390 19.35 20.75 -7.78
C SER A 390 20.44 19.67 -7.79
N TRP A 391 20.49 18.86 -8.85
CA TRP A 391 21.59 17.89 -9.06
C TRP A 391 22.96 18.56 -9.06
N GLN A 392 23.06 19.80 -9.55
CA GLN A 392 24.30 20.58 -9.59
C GLN A 392 24.77 20.94 -8.17
N MET A 393 23.88 21.47 -7.32
CA MET A 393 24.21 21.78 -5.92
C MET A 393 24.62 20.55 -5.13
N LEU A 394 23.99 19.40 -5.39
CA LEU A 394 24.40 18.14 -4.78
C LEU A 394 25.81 17.73 -5.21
N TRP A 395 26.13 17.91 -6.49
CA TRP A 395 27.42 17.52 -7.05
C TRP A 395 28.57 18.39 -6.56
N GLU A 396 28.37 19.71 -6.53
CA GLU A 396 29.33 20.66 -5.98
C GLU A 396 29.65 20.33 -4.53
N ASN A 397 28.64 19.95 -3.75
CA ASN A 397 28.84 19.53 -2.37
C ASN A 397 29.63 18.21 -2.27
N LEU A 398 29.27 17.18 -3.06
CA LEU A 398 30.02 15.90 -3.05
C LEU A 398 31.47 16.06 -3.50
N GLN A 399 31.74 16.94 -4.47
CA GLN A 399 33.10 17.28 -4.91
C GLN A 399 33.90 18.00 -3.82
N ALA A 400 33.28 18.91 -3.07
CA ALA A 400 33.93 19.62 -1.96
C ALA A 400 34.41 18.68 -0.83
N TYR A 401 33.79 17.50 -0.67
CA TYR A 401 34.20 16.48 0.30
C TYR A 401 35.23 15.46 -0.23
N GLY A 402 35.74 15.63 -1.45
CA GLY A 402 36.79 14.79 -2.02
C GLY A 402 36.34 13.40 -2.51
N GLU A 403 35.04 13.13 -2.56
CA GLU A 403 34.50 11.93 -3.21
C GLU A 403 34.28 12.20 -4.70
N ALA A 404 35.35 12.02 -5.49
CA ALA A 404 35.28 12.09 -6.94
C ALA A 404 34.39 10.97 -7.50
N LEU A 405 33.47 11.34 -8.38
CA LEU A 405 32.68 10.36 -9.10
C LEU A 405 33.54 9.54 -10.07
N ARG A 406 33.26 8.24 -10.08
CA ARG A 406 33.73 7.34 -11.14
C ARG A 406 32.80 7.56 -12.34
N ASP A 407 33.30 8.31 -13.31
CA ASP A 407 32.78 8.54 -14.67
C ASP A 407 31.59 9.50 -14.88
N ASP A 408 31.50 9.99 -16.12
CA ASP A 408 30.58 11.01 -16.64
C ASP A 408 29.09 10.67 -16.40
N PRO A 409 28.19 11.65 -16.17
CA PRO A 409 26.90 11.38 -15.54
C PRO A 409 25.92 10.50 -16.32
N ILE A 410 26.01 10.36 -17.65
CA ILE A 410 24.93 9.74 -18.44
C ILE A 410 25.46 9.05 -19.69
N ALA A 411 25.66 7.73 -19.60
CA ALA A 411 25.50 6.82 -20.72
C ALA A 411 24.53 5.69 -20.33
N ASP A 412 23.48 5.55 -21.14
CA ASP A 412 22.48 4.46 -21.18
C ASP A 412 21.77 4.08 -19.87
N ALA A 413 21.01 5.01 -19.28
CA ALA A 413 19.79 4.61 -18.57
C ALA A 413 18.73 4.14 -19.60
N LYS A 414 18.98 3.00 -20.27
CA LYS A 414 18.08 2.41 -21.29
C LYS A 414 16.69 2.09 -20.72
N GLU A 415 16.57 1.93 -19.41
CA GLU A 415 15.27 1.75 -18.76
C GLU A 415 14.78 3.10 -18.18
N PRO A 416 13.78 3.74 -18.81
CA PRO A 416 13.10 4.88 -18.19
C PRO A 416 12.56 4.47 -16.81
N TYR A 417 12.68 5.37 -15.83
CA TYR A 417 12.14 5.18 -14.49
C TYR A 417 10.67 4.74 -14.57
N SER A 418 10.40 3.47 -14.30
CA SER A 418 9.05 2.91 -14.32
C SER A 418 8.35 3.23 -12.99
N PRO A 419 7.22 3.96 -13.01
CA PRO A 419 6.43 4.22 -11.82
C PRO A 419 5.95 2.93 -11.14
N TRP A 420 5.73 2.99 -9.81
CA TRP A 420 5.36 1.82 -9.00
C TRP A 420 4.07 1.13 -9.48
N TYR A 421 3.10 1.87 -10.01
CA TYR A 421 1.84 1.32 -10.49
C TYR A 421 1.97 0.54 -11.81
N ILE A 422 2.96 0.87 -12.67
CA ILE A 422 3.27 0.05 -13.85
C ILE A 422 3.82 -1.30 -13.38
N LYS A 423 4.73 -1.29 -12.39
CA LYS A 423 5.27 -2.52 -11.80
C LYS A 423 4.18 -3.35 -11.13
N LEU A 424 3.24 -2.71 -10.44
CA LEU A 424 2.10 -3.38 -9.81
C LEU A 424 1.20 -4.06 -10.86
N LEU A 425 0.81 -3.33 -11.90
CA LEU A 425 -0.03 -3.86 -12.98
C LEU A 425 0.60 -5.11 -13.62
N LEU A 426 1.91 -5.04 -13.80
CA LEU A 426 2.71 -6.08 -14.41
C LEU A 426 2.91 -7.30 -13.48
N ALA A 427 3.00 -7.05 -12.17
CA ALA A 427 3.00 -8.09 -11.15
C ALA A 427 1.64 -8.82 -11.09
N LEU A 428 0.52 -8.08 -11.10
CA LEU A 428 -0.84 -8.64 -11.11
C LEU A 428 -1.08 -9.50 -12.36
N GLY A 429 -0.65 -9.00 -13.53
CA GLY A 429 -0.68 -9.76 -14.78
C GLY A 429 0.16 -11.04 -14.72
N GLY A 430 1.36 -10.97 -14.14
CA GLY A 430 2.22 -12.12 -13.91
C GLY A 430 1.63 -13.15 -12.94
N TRP A 431 0.91 -12.71 -11.90
CA TRP A 431 0.22 -13.60 -10.98
C TRP A 431 -0.96 -14.32 -11.65
N LEU A 432 -1.76 -13.59 -12.42
CA LEU A 432 -2.85 -14.20 -13.19
C LEU A 432 -2.31 -15.22 -14.20
N ALA A 433 -1.26 -14.89 -14.94
CA ALA A 433 -0.59 -15.82 -15.85
C ALA A 433 -0.02 -17.04 -15.10
N ALA A 434 0.55 -16.85 -13.91
CA ALA A 434 1.04 -17.96 -13.10
C ALA A 434 -0.08 -18.92 -12.69
N VAL A 435 -1.25 -18.41 -12.29
CA VAL A 435 -2.43 -19.24 -11.99
C VAL A 435 -2.86 -20.05 -13.20
N LEU A 436 -2.93 -19.43 -14.38
CA LEU A 436 -3.26 -20.12 -15.63
C LEU A 436 -2.22 -21.21 -15.98
N PHE A 437 -0.93 -20.95 -15.80
CA PHE A 437 0.12 -21.95 -16.00
C PHE A 437 0.08 -23.07 -14.94
N MET A 438 -0.34 -22.78 -13.71
CA MET A 438 -0.58 -23.81 -12.69
C MET A 438 -1.75 -24.72 -13.08
N CYS A 439 -2.87 -24.15 -13.54
CA CYS A 439 -4.02 -24.90 -14.04
C CYS A 439 -3.63 -25.76 -15.25
N PHE A 440 -2.89 -25.18 -16.21
CA PHE A 440 -2.32 -25.92 -17.34
C PHE A 440 -1.48 -27.10 -16.86
N LEU A 441 -0.55 -26.89 -15.92
CA LEU A 441 0.32 -27.94 -15.42
C LEU A 441 -0.47 -29.07 -14.74
N GLY A 442 -1.44 -28.70 -13.89
CA GLY A 442 -2.28 -29.66 -13.18
C GLY A 442 -3.13 -30.50 -14.13
N LEU A 443 -3.79 -29.86 -15.11
CA LEU A 443 -4.62 -30.56 -16.10
C LEU A 443 -3.78 -31.40 -17.06
N LEU A 444 -2.61 -30.93 -17.48
CA LEU A 444 -1.67 -31.71 -18.30
C LEU A 444 -1.26 -33.01 -17.59
N LEU A 445 -0.92 -32.91 -16.30
CA LEU A 445 -0.58 -34.07 -15.47
C LEU A 445 -1.77 -35.04 -15.34
N PHE A 446 -2.97 -34.53 -15.10
CA PHE A 446 -4.16 -35.35 -14.87
C PHE A 446 -4.69 -36.00 -16.16
N GLU A 447 -4.88 -35.23 -17.23
CA GLU A 447 -5.49 -35.71 -18.48
C GLU A 447 -4.50 -36.47 -19.37
N THR A 448 -3.23 -36.04 -19.44
CA THR A 448 -2.28 -36.55 -20.45
C THR A 448 -1.42 -37.70 -19.92
N LEU A 449 -1.07 -37.67 -18.62
CA LEU A 449 -0.19 -38.68 -18.03
C LEU A 449 -0.95 -39.77 -17.24
N ASN A 450 -2.27 -39.64 -17.08
CA ASN A 450 -3.19 -40.62 -16.48
C ASN A 450 -2.64 -41.26 -15.19
N ILE A 451 -2.09 -40.42 -14.31
CA ILE A 451 -1.33 -40.85 -13.13
C ILE A 451 -2.31 -41.34 -12.07
N SER A 452 -2.35 -42.65 -11.83
CA SER A 452 -3.12 -43.28 -10.75
C SER A 452 -2.27 -43.65 -9.53
N SER A 453 -0.94 -43.48 -9.62
CA SER A 453 0.02 -43.82 -8.56
C SER A 453 1.24 -42.88 -8.58
N HIS A 454 1.73 -42.48 -7.40
CA HIS A 454 2.88 -41.56 -7.23
C HIS A 454 2.65 -40.15 -7.82
N GLU A 455 1.51 -39.55 -7.49
CA GLU A 455 1.14 -38.19 -7.90
C GLU A 455 2.19 -37.16 -7.42
N GLU A 456 2.70 -37.33 -6.20
CA GLU A 456 3.66 -36.43 -5.57
C GLU A 456 4.99 -36.34 -6.35
N LEU A 457 5.55 -37.49 -6.75
CA LEU A 457 6.81 -37.56 -7.50
C LEU A 457 6.64 -36.97 -8.89
N THR A 458 5.50 -37.22 -9.53
CA THR A 458 5.25 -36.78 -10.90
C THR A 458 5.05 -35.26 -10.97
N ILE A 459 4.29 -34.69 -10.02
CA ILE A 459 4.15 -33.23 -9.89
C ILE A 459 5.53 -32.59 -9.68
N PHE A 460 6.38 -33.18 -8.83
CA PHE A 460 7.74 -32.67 -8.60
C PHE A 460 8.60 -32.70 -9.87
N ILE A 461 8.65 -33.84 -10.56
CA ILE A 461 9.46 -34.03 -11.79
C ILE A 461 9.05 -33.04 -12.87
N VAL A 462 7.77 -32.74 -13.02
CA VAL A 462 7.27 -31.80 -14.03
C VAL A 462 7.48 -30.34 -13.62
N SER A 463 7.42 -30.04 -12.32
CA SER A 463 7.58 -28.67 -11.81
C SER A 463 9.03 -28.15 -11.90
N VAL A 464 10.03 -29.03 -11.80
CA VAL A 464 11.46 -28.65 -11.86
C VAL A 464 11.86 -28.07 -13.23
N PRO A 465 11.57 -28.71 -14.38
CA PRO A 465 11.82 -28.12 -15.70
C PRO A 465 11.11 -26.78 -15.92
N VAL A 466 9.87 -26.64 -15.45
CA VAL A 466 9.11 -25.37 -15.53
C VAL A 466 9.82 -24.27 -14.74
N LEU A 467 10.32 -24.59 -13.54
CA LEU A 467 11.09 -23.66 -12.73
C LEU A 467 12.41 -23.25 -13.42
N LEU A 468 13.12 -24.22 -14.01
CA LEU A 468 14.37 -23.97 -14.75
C LEU A 468 14.14 -23.12 -16.00
N LEU A 469 13.05 -23.37 -16.74
CA LEU A 469 12.63 -22.53 -17.86
C LEU A 469 12.26 -21.12 -17.40
N GLY A 470 11.59 -20.99 -16.25
CA GLY A 470 11.34 -19.71 -15.61
C GLY A 470 12.64 -18.94 -15.36
N ARG A 471 13.68 -19.61 -14.85
CA ARG A 471 14.99 -19.01 -14.58
C ARG A 471 15.70 -18.51 -15.84
N THR A 472 15.65 -19.26 -16.95
CA THR A 472 16.30 -18.86 -18.20
C THR A 472 15.58 -17.66 -18.82
N MET A 473 14.25 -17.67 -18.82
CA MET A 473 13.43 -16.57 -19.33
C MET A 473 13.52 -15.31 -18.47
N LEU A 474 13.67 -15.44 -17.15
CA LEU A 474 13.93 -14.30 -16.25
C LEU A 474 15.23 -13.56 -16.57
N ALA A 475 16.22 -14.25 -17.15
CA ALA A 475 17.47 -13.63 -17.61
C ALA A 475 17.35 -12.94 -18.98
N GLY A 476 16.18 -13.03 -19.62
CA GLY A 476 15.92 -12.44 -20.93
C GLY A 476 16.01 -10.91 -20.94
N ASN A 477 16.33 -10.37 -22.12
CA ASN A 477 16.42 -8.92 -22.34
C ASN A 477 15.07 -8.27 -22.66
N THR A 478 14.07 -9.05 -23.09
CA THR A 478 12.75 -8.51 -23.43
C THR A 478 11.84 -8.49 -22.20
N LEU A 479 11.00 -7.45 -22.12
CA LEU A 479 10.02 -7.31 -21.04
C LEU A 479 9.10 -8.54 -20.99
N PHE A 480 8.60 -9.00 -22.15
CA PHE A 480 7.80 -10.23 -22.26
C PHE A 480 8.51 -11.46 -21.65
N SER A 481 9.77 -11.72 -22.02
CA SER A 481 10.52 -12.89 -21.52
C SER A 481 10.67 -12.84 -20.00
N ARG A 482 10.92 -11.65 -19.42
CA ARG A 482 10.97 -11.46 -17.97
C ARG A 482 9.63 -11.75 -17.28
N HIS A 483 8.50 -11.30 -17.85
CA HIS A 483 7.18 -11.59 -17.27
C HIS A 483 6.76 -13.03 -17.40
N PHE A 484 7.02 -13.64 -18.56
CA PHE A 484 6.76 -15.04 -18.79
C PHE A 484 7.59 -15.91 -17.84
N GLY A 485 8.89 -15.62 -17.72
CA GLY A 485 9.77 -16.31 -16.78
C GLY A 485 9.34 -16.15 -15.32
N PHE A 486 8.84 -14.96 -14.94
CA PHE A 486 8.29 -14.73 -13.60
C PHE A 486 7.05 -15.59 -13.32
N ALA A 487 6.11 -15.67 -14.27
CA ALA A 487 4.91 -16.48 -14.14
C ALA A 487 5.24 -17.99 -14.05
N LEU A 488 6.14 -18.47 -14.89
CA LEU A 488 6.64 -19.86 -14.84
C LEU A 488 7.38 -20.17 -13.54
N ALA A 489 8.17 -19.22 -13.02
CA ALA A 489 8.85 -19.41 -11.75
C ALA A 489 7.86 -19.61 -10.59
N ILE A 490 6.77 -18.83 -10.56
CA ILE A 490 5.70 -18.99 -9.56
C ILE A 490 5.01 -20.35 -9.73
N ALA A 491 4.62 -20.71 -10.95
CA ALA A 491 3.93 -21.96 -11.23
C ALA A 491 4.78 -23.18 -10.86
N GLY A 492 6.05 -23.20 -11.26
CA GLY A 492 7.00 -24.26 -10.91
C GLY A 492 7.23 -24.38 -9.41
N THR A 493 7.34 -23.26 -8.68
CA THR A 493 7.48 -23.34 -7.21
C THR A 493 6.23 -23.75 -6.48
N SER A 494 5.06 -23.42 -7.02
CA SER A 494 3.78 -23.84 -6.45
C SER A 494 3.58 -25.34 -6.65
N GLY A 495 3.95 -25.88 -7.82
CA GLY A 495 3.97 -27.33 -8.06
C GLY A 495 4.94 -28.07 -7.12
N ILE A 496 6.15 -27.55 -6.89
CA ILE A 496 7.08 -28.10 -5.88
C ILE A 496 6.47 -28.05 -4.48
N ALA A 497 5.79 -26.95 -4.12
CA ALA A 497 5.12 -26.82 -2.83
C ALA A 497 4.02 -27.88 -2.67
N ILE A 498 3.15 -28.06 -3.67
CA ILE A 498 2.07 -29.06 -3.64
C ILE A 498 2.66 -30.47 -3.51
N ALA A 499 3.65 -30.82 -4.34
CA ALA A 499 4.32 -32.12 -4.26
C ALA A 499 4.90 -32.39 -2.88
N LEU A 500 5.49 -31.38 -2.24
CA LEU A 500 6.08 -31.47 -0.92
C LEU A 500 5.02 -31.68 0.18
N PHE A 501 3.88 -30.99 0.10
CA PHE A 501 2.75 -31.20 1.04
C PHE A 501 2.07 -32.56 0.87
N LEU A 502 2.05 -33.11 -0.35
CA LEU A 502 1.55 -34.47 -0.61
C LEU A 502 2.54 -35.55 -0.15
N SER A 503 3.85 -35.30 -0.26
CA SER A 503 4.89 -36.27 0.10
C SER A 503 5.09 -36.43 1.61
N LEU A 504 4.84 -35.37 2.39
CA LEU A 504 5.17 -35.35 3.81
C LEU A 504 3.91 -35.51 4.68
N ASN A 505 3.90 -36.55 5.51
CA ASN A 505 2.81 -36.81 6.47
C ASN A 505 2.63 -35.71 7.53
N SER A 506 3.64 -34.87 7.74
CA SER A 506 3.61 -33.77 8.71
C SER A 506 3.54 -32.42 8.01
N VAL A 507 2.40 -31.73 8.12
CA VAL A 507 2.19 -30.35 7.63
C VAL A 507 3.23 -29.37 8.21
N MET A 508 3.62 -29.55 9.48
CA MET A 508 4.68 -28.74 10.11
C MET A 508 6.01 -28.86 9.35
N LEU A 509 6.52 -30.09 9.19
CA LEU A 509 7.76 -30.36 8.44
C LEU A 509 7.65 -29.81 7.02
N ALA A 510 6.51 -30.00 6.35
CA ALA A 510 6.27 -29.48 5.01
C ALA A 510 6.45 -27.96 4.94
N CYS A 511 5.88 -27.22 5.90
CA CYS A 511 6.03 -25.77 5.97
C CYS A 511 7.50 -25.34 6.15
N PHE A 512 8.26 -25.97 7.04
CA PHE A 512 9.66 -25.60 7.26
C PHE A 512 10.58 -25.97 6.10
N VAL A 513 10.38 -27.13 5.47
CA VAL A 513 11.15 -27.53 4.29
C VAL A 513 10.82 -26.61 3.11
N LEU A 514 9.54 -26.24 2.94
CA LEU A 514 9.15 -25.28 1.91
C LEU A 514 9.78 -23.89 2.15
N ALA A 515 9.83 -23.41 3.39
CA ALA A 515 10.51 -22.15 3.72
C ALA A 515 12.01 -22.20 3.35
N ALA A 516 12.69 -23.32 3.64
CA ALA A 516 14.08 -23.52 3.25
C ALA A 516 14.25 -23.57 1.71
N ALA A 517 13.36 -24.29 1.02
CA ALA A 517 13.34 -24.38 -0.44
C ALA A 517 13.13 -23.01 -1.08
N LEU A 518 12.17 -22.21 -0.60
CA LEU A 518 11.89 -20.85 -1.08
C LEU A 518 13.11 -19.93 -0.92
N ALA A 519 13.87 -20.07 0.19
CA ALA A 519 15.11 -19.30 0.39
C ALA A 519 16.16 -19.67 -0.66
N VAL A 520 16.37 -20.97 -0.92
CA VAL A 520 17.31 -21.44 -1.95
C VAL A 520 16.88 -21.00 -3.35
N ILE A 521 15.60 -21.19 -3.70
CA ILE A 521 15.06 -20.84 -5.02
C ILE A 521 15.12 -19.33 -5.25
N SER A 522 14.89 -18.49 -4.23
CA SER A 522 15.01 -17.04 -4.38
C SER A 522 16.42 -16.59 -4.77
N VAL A 523 17.45 -17.18 -4.15
CA VAL A 523 18.86 -16.92 -4.46
C VAL A 523 19.20 -17.43 -5.86
N PHE A 524 18.68 -18.59 -6.24
CA PHE A 524 18.84 -19.15 -7.58
C PHE A 524 18.23 -18.26 -8.67
N MET A 525 17.03 -17.72 -8.43
CA MET A 525 16.27 -16.90 -9.38
C MET A 525 16.89 -15.53 -9.67
N ARG A 526 17.61 -14.94 -8.70
CA ARG A 526 18.24 -13.60 -8.83
C ARG A 526 17.29 -12.51 -9.37
N ASN A 527 16.01 -12.61 -9.02
CA ASN A 527 14.98 -11.65 -9.46
C ASN A 527 14.35 -10.96 -8.24
N VAL A 528 14.23 -9.63 -8.31
CA VAL A 528 13.73 -8.78 -7.21
C VAL A 528 12.26 -9.09 -6.88
N ALA A 529 11.40 -9.21 -7.89
CA ALA A 529 9.97 -9.49 -7.70
C ALA A 529 9.75 -10.89 -7.13
N TYR A 530 10.51 -11.88 -7.61
CA TYR A 530 10.44 -13.25 -7.11
C TYR A 530 10.97 -13.36 -5.67
N THR A 531 12.05 -12.65 -5.35
CA THR A 531 12.60 -12.59 -3.99
C THR A 531 11.60 -11.98 -3.01
N PHE A 532 10.89 -10.92 -3.42
CA PHE A 532 9.83 -10.31 -2.62
C PHE A 532 8.71 -11.33 -2.31
N LEU A 533 8.24 -12.07 -3.32
CA LEU A 533 7.20 -13.08 -3.14
C LEU A 533 7.68 -14.26 -2.27
N SER A 534 8.91 -14.74 -2.50
CA SER A 534 9.51 -15.80 -1.70
C SER A 534 9.64 -15.38 -0.23
N ALA A 535 10.03 -14.13 0.05
CA ALA A 535 10.07 -13.61 1.42
C ALA A 535 8.70 -13.59 2.10
N ILE A 536 7.62 -13.24 1.38
CA ILE A 536 6.24 -13.37 1.87
C ILE A 536 5.93 -14.83 2.21
N GLY A 537 6.22 -15.73 1.27
CA GLY A 537 5.99 -17.17 1.41
C GLY A 537 6.74 -17.77 2.61
N ILE A 538 8.01 -17.40 2.82
CA ILE A 538 8.83 -17.88 3.93
C ILE A 538 8.24 -17.46 5.28
N VAL A 539 7.86 -16.18 5.43
CA VAL A 539 7.25 -15.71 6.69
C VAL A 539 5.93 -16.43 6.94
N GLY A 540 5.12 -16.65 5.89
CA GLY A 540 3.88 -17.44 5.95
C GLY A 540 4.10 -18.89 6.36
N CYS A 541 5.01 -19.59 5.67
CA CYS A 541 5.34 -20.98 5.94
C CYS A 541 5.91 -21.18 7.35
N VAL A 542 6.84 -20.34 7.81
CA VAL A 542 7.37 -20.44 9.18
C VAL A 542 6.26 -20.21 10.21
N ALA A 543 5.43 -19.19 10.03
CA ALA A 543 4.32 -18.91 10.95
C ALA A 543 3.29 -20.05 10.99
N GLN A 544 2.97 -20.65 9.84
CA GLN A 544 2.09 -21.82 9.77
C GLN A 544 2.77 -23.03 10.43
N GLY A 545 4.03 -23.33 10.10
CA GLY A 545 4.77 -24.43 10.72
C GLY A 545 4.77 -24.36 12.26
N ILE A 546 4.99 -23.16 12.82
CA ILE A 546 4.89 -22.91 14.27
C ILE A 546 3.46 -23.16 14.78
N SER A 547 2.44 -22.69 14.06
CA SER A 547 1.04 -22.87 14.44
C SER A 547 0.62 -24.35 14.45
N TYR A 548 1.09 -25.13 13.48
CA TYR A 548 0.82 -26.57 13.44
C TYR A 548 1.58 -27.34 14.53
N PHE A 549 2.83 -26.94 14.85
CA PHE A 549 3.60 -27.51 15.96
C PHE A 549 2.87 -27.35 17.31
N ILE A 550 2.28 -26.18 17.52
CA ILE A 550 1.45 -25.88 18.68
C ILE A 550 0.22 -26.80 18.71
N TYR A 551 -0.50 -26.88 17.58
CA TYR A 551 -1.72 -27.66 17.47
C TYR A 551 -1.48 -29.14 17.78
N THR A 552 -0.41 -29.72 17.22
CA THR A 552 -0.04 -31.12 17.51
C THR A 552 0.40 -31.32 18.96
N SER A 553 1.11 -30.35 19.54
CA SER A 553 1.51 -30.38 20.96
C SER A 553 0.31 -30.34 21.91
N ALA A 554 -0.72 -29.54 21.59
CA ALA A 554 -1.95 -29.47 22.38
C ALA A 554 -2.78 -30.77 22.29
N ARG A 555 -2.82 -31.40 21.11
CA ARG A 555 -3.60 -32.64 20.87
C ARG A 555 -2.94 -33.89 21.48
N GLY A 556 -1.62 -33.87 21.70
CA GLY A 556 -0.86 -34.96 22.33
C GLY A 556 -1.13 -35.16 23.83
N GLY A 557 -1.98 -34.31 24.43
CA GLY A 557 -2.33 -34.33 25.85
C GLY A 557 -1.32 -33.58 26.73
N PHE A 558 -1.80 -33.00 27.84
CA PHE A 558 -1.02 -32.26 28.85
C PHE A 558 0.08 -33.08 29.58
N ALA A 559 0.39 -34.31 29.12
CA ALA A 559 1.38 -35.20 29.71
C ALA A 559 2.83 -34.71 29.55
N ASP A 560 3.07 -33.76 28.64
CA ASP A 560 4.41 -33.24 28.31
C ASP A 560 4.42 -31.69 28.40
N SER A 561 4.14 -31.16 29.60
CA SER A 561 4.00 -29.72 29.86
C SER A 561 5.18 -28.89 29.33
N ALA A 562 6.40 -29.43 29.41
CA ALA A 562 7.61 -28.78 28.89
C ALA A 562 7.56 -28.57 27.36
N ARG A 563 6.99 -29.49 26.57
CA ARG A 563 6.86 -29.32 25.12
C ARG A 563 5.84 -28.25 24.78
N LEU A 564 4.73 -28.20 25.51
CA LEU A 564 3.71 -27.17 25.33
C LEU A 564 4.24 -25.78 25.69
N ASP A 565 5.02 -25.66 26.78
CA ASP A 565 5.66 -24.41 27.20
C ASP A 565 6.65 -23.88 26.16
N ILE A 566 7.48 -24.77 25.59
CA ILE A 566 8.41 -24.40 24.51
C ILE A 566 7.63 -23.99 23.25
N ALA A 567 6.59 -24.75 22.88
CA ALA A 567 5.74 -24.44 21.73
C ALA A 567 5.06 -23.07 21.87
N LEU A 568 4.64 -22.71 23.09
CA LEU A 568 4.03 -21.43 23.43
C LEU A 568 4.97 -20.23 23.30
N LEU A 569 6.27 -20.42 23.54
CA LEU A 569 7.28 -19.36 23.44
C LEU A 569 7.72 -19.11 21.99
N LEU A 570 7.70 -20.14 21.15
CA LEU A 570 8.23 -20.11 19.77
C LEU A 570 7.65 -18.98 18.90
N PRO A 571 6.34 -18.69 18.88
CA PRO A 571 5.79 -17.56 18.11
C PRO A 571 6.35 -16.21 18.57
N ARG A 572 6.49 -16.00 19.88
CA ARG A 572 6.98 -14.73 20.43
C ARG A 572 8.42 -14.50 20.00
N VAL A 573 9.26 -15.54 20.13
CA VAL A 573 10.66 -15.49 19.72
C VAL A 573 10.78 -15.22 18.22
N TRP A 574 10.03 -15.95 17.38
CA TRP A 574 10.03 -15.76 15.93
C TRP A 574 9.69 -14.31 15.54
N TRP A 575 8.58 -13.77 16.04
CA TRP A 575 8.16 -12.42 15.70
C TRP A 575 9.10 -11.34 16.23
N ILE A 576 9.66 -11.51 17.43
CA ILE A 576 10.67 -10.60 17.99
C ILE A 576 11.92 -10.59 17.09
N LEU A 577 12.45 -11.77 16.74
CA LEU A 577 13.64 -11.88 15.88
C LEU A 577 13.40 -11.28 14.50
N LEU A 578 12.23 -11.53 13.89
CA LEU A 578 11.88 -10.96 12.59
C LEU A 578 11.78 -9.43 12.65
N CYS A 579 11.10 -8.88 13.66
CA CYS A 579 10.99 -7.43 13.84
C CYS A 579 12.36 -6.78 14.07
N LEU A 580 13.19 -7.36 14.93
CA LEU A 580 14.55 -6.88 15.19
C LEU A 580 15.43 -6.97 13.94
N GLY A 581 15.28 -8.02 13.13
CA GLY A 581 15.95 -8.17 11.84
C GLY A 581 15.57 -7.06 10.85
N LEU A 582 14.27 -6.76 10.71
CA LEU A 582 13.78 -5.66 9.87
C LEU A 582 14.28 -4.29 10.35
N VAL A 583 14.29 -4.07 11.66
CA VAL A 583 14.83 -2.84 12.27
C VAL A 583 16.32 -2.70 12.02
N TYR A 584 17.08 -3.77 12.23
CA TYR A 584 18.52 -3.78 11.96
C TYR A 584 18.80 -3.50 10.47
N PHE A 585 18.01 -4.10 9.57
CA PHE A 585 18.07 -3.82 8.13
C PHE A 585 17.85 -2.33 7.83
N CYS A 586 16.79 -1.75 8.39
CA CYS A 586 16.45 -0.33 8.22
C CYS A 586 17.55 0.61 8.75
N LEU A 587 18.15 0.29 9.91
CA LEU A 587 19.20 1.11 10.53
C LEU A 587 20.56 0.99 9.82
N GLN A 588 20.88 -0.19 9.29
CA GLN A 588 22.17 -0.47 8.63
C GLN A 588 22.09 -0.38 7.11
N GLU A 589 21.17 0.43 6.56
CA GLU A 589 20.97 0.55 5.12
C GLU A 589 22.28 0.83 4.35
N LYS A 590 23.19 1.62 4.93
CA LYS A 590 24.53 1.90 4.35
C LYS A 590 25.37 0.65 4.07
N ARG A 591 25.21 -0.43 4.86
CA ARG A 591 26.00 -1.68 4.71
C ARG A 591 25.59 -2.51 3.51
N TRP A 592 24.32 -2.43 3.13
CA TRP A 592 23.74 -3.26 2.06
C TRP A 592 23.63 -2.51 0.73
N ARG A 593 23.61 -1.17 0.78
CA ARG A 593 23.70 -0.29 -0.40
C ARG A 593 25.08 -0.37 -1.05
N GLY A 594 25.12 -0.36 -2.38
CA GLY A 594 26.37 -0.43 -3.17
C GLY A 594 26.93 -1.82 -3.42
N SER A 595 26.28 -2.87 -2.92
CA SER A 595 26.47 -4.23 -3.42
C SER A 595 25.57 -4.47 -4.63
N MET A 596 25.98 -5.33 -5.57
CA MET A 596 25.09 -5.87 -6.63
C MET A 596 23.80 -6.50 -6.08
N ARG A 597 23.68 -6.68 -4.75
CA ARG A 597 22.52 -7.23 -4.03
C ARG A 597 21.63 -6.18 -3.34
N GLY A 598 21.86 -4.87 -3.51
CA GLY A 598 21.07 -3.84 -2.82
C GLY A 598 19.56 -3.93 -3.09
N GLN A 599 19.17 -4.13 -4.36
CA GLN A 599 17.76 -4.25 -4.74
C GLN A 599 17.10 -5.56 -4.28
N THR A 600 17.86 -6.66 -4.25
CA THR A 600 17.34 -7.94 -3.75
C THR A 600 17.21 -7.93 -2.23
N ALA A 601 18.09 -7.22 -1.53
CA ALA A 601 17.99 -6.98 -0.09
C ALA A 601 16.73 -6.17 0.25
N ASP A 602 16.42 -5.11 -0.52
CA ASP A 602 15.17 -4.36 -0.38
C ASP A 602 13.93 -5.27 -0.58
N ALA A 603 13.98 -6.19 -1.55
CA ALA A 603 12.89 -7.15 -1.79
C ALA A 603 12.65 -8.09 -0.59
N TRP A 604 13.71 -8.58 0.05
CA TRP A 604 13.60 -9.36 1.28
C TRP A 604 12.93 -8.58 2.40
N PHE A 605 13.35 -7.32 2.61
CA PHE A 605 12.79 -6.45 3.63
C PHE A 605 11.30 -6.18 3.41
N PHE A 606 10.93 -5.71 2.22
CA PHE A 606 9.54 -5.40 1.92
C PHE A 606 8.66 -6.65 1.88
N GLY A 607 9.18 -7.77 1.38
CA GLY A 607 8.46 -9.03 1.31
C GLY A 607 8.21 -9.63 2.70
N ALA A 608 9.23 -9.66 3.56
CA ALA A 608 9.08 -10.14 4.93
C ALA A 608 8.07 -9.28 5.73
N TYR A 609 8.16 -7.95 5.62
CA TYR A 609 7.20 -7.06 6.27
C TYR A 609 5.78 -7.24 5.71
N THR A 610 5.62 -7.38 4.40
CA THR A 610 4.31 -7.65 3.77
C THR A 610 3.74 -8.99 4.25
N GLY A 611 4.57 -10.02 4.37
CA GLY A 611 4.18 -11.31 4.93
C GLY A 611 3.64 -11.19 6.37
N MET A 612 4.28 -10.38 7.22
CA MET A 612 3.76 -10.08 8.57
C MET A 612 2.38 -9.43 8.53
N LEU A 613 2.18 -8.43 7.66
CA LEU A 613 0.89 -7.75 7.52
C LEU A 613 -0.22 -8.71 7.10
N MET A 614 0.05 -9.57 6.10
CA MET A 614 -0.91 -10.56 5.61
C MET A 614 -1.29 -11.56 6.70
N ILE A 615 -0.31 -12.12 7.40
CA ILE A 615 -0.54 -13.08 8.48
C ILE A 615 -1.32 -12.44 9.63
N GLN A 616 -1.06 -11.16 9.94
CA GLN A 616 -1.78 -10.47 11.01
C GLN A 616 -3.27 -10.30 10.69
N ILE A 617 -3.64 -9.94 9.46
CA ILE A 617 -5.05 -9.89 9.04
C ILE A 617 -5.66 -11.29 9.05
N TRP A 618 -4.96 -12.26 8.47
CA TRP A 618 -5.46 -13.64 8.37
C TRP A 618 -5.67 -14.28 9.75
N SER A 619 -4.79 -14.00 10.72
CA SER A 619 -4.92 -14.49 12.10
C SER A 619 -6.16 -13.97 12.83
N LEU A 620 -6.64 -12.76 12.51
CA LEU A 620 -7.90 -12.23 13.06
C LEU A 620 -9.09 -13.00 12.48
N GLY A 621 -9.05 -13.30 11.17
CA GLY A 621 -10.04 -14.16 10.50
C GLY A 621 -10.06 -15.59 11.04
N LEU A 622 -8.90 -16.18 11.32
CA LEU A 622 -8.78 -17.54 11.86
C LEU A 622 -9.23 -17.64 13.33
N SER A 623 -9.07 -16.55 14.09
CA SER A 623 -9.53 -16.48 15.49
C SER A 623 -11.04 -16.64 15.66
N TYR A 624 -11.84 -16.48 14.59
CA TYR A 624 -13.26 -16.84 14.56
C TYR A 624 -13.52 -18.36 14.62
N GLY A 625 -12.60 -19.20 14.14
CA GLY A 625 -12.81 -20.64 13.98
C GLY A 625 -12.15 -21.51 15.05
N LEU A 626 -10.89 -21.21 15.43
CA LEU A 626 -10.10 -22.06 16.31
C LEU A 626 -10.25 -21.75 17.81
N GLY A 627 -10.58 -20.50 18.16
CA GLY A 627 -10.79 -20.10 19.56
C GLY A 627 -11.96 -20.81 20.22
N GLY A 628 -13.05 -21.05 19.48
CA GLY A 628 -14.22 -21.79 19.97
C GLY A 628 -14.02 -23.32 20.06
N LEU A 629 -12.95 -23.86 19.47
CA LEU A 629 -12.71 -25.31 19.39
C LEU A 629 -11.78 -25.83 20.49
N LEU A 630 -11.00 -24.95 21.15
CA LEU A 630 -9.91 -25.38 22.04
C LEU A 630 -9.86 -24.68 23.41
N ASP A 631 -10.74 -23.72 23.74
CA ASP A 631 -10.72 -22.97 25.02
C ASP A 631 -9.32 -22.43 25.41
N LEU A 632 -8.50 -22.14 24.40
CA LEU A 632 -7.12 -21.67 24.58
C LEU A 632 -7.08 -20.13 24.43
N PRO A 633 -6.48 -19.39 25.37
CA PRO A 633 -6.56 -17.93 25.41
C PRO A 633 -5.84 -17.27 24.21
N LEU A 634 -6.60 -16.63 23.31
CA LEU A 634 -6.16 -15.68 22.28
C LEU A 634 -4.72 -15.92 21.73
N TRP A 635 -4.54 -16.99 20.94
CA TRP A 635 -3.23 -17.33 20.39
C TRP A 635 -2.87 -16.53 19.13
N GLY A 636 -1.60 -16.15 19.02
CA GLY A 636 -0.92 -15.76 17.76
C GLY A 636 -0.62 -14.27 17.56
N SER A 637 -1.54 -13.36 17.90
CA SER A 637 -1.41 -11.94 17.52
C SER A 637 -0.60 -11.11 18.52
N GLY A 638 -0.74 -11.36 19.83
CA GLY A 638 0.00 -10.63 20.87
C GLY A 638 1.52 -10.76 20.74
N GLY A 639 2.02 -11.94 20.33
CA GLY A 639 3.45 -12.16 20.08
C GLY A 639 4.00 -11.29 18.95
N MET A 640 3.22 -11.09 17.88
CA MET A 640 3.60 -10.21 16.77
C MET A 640 3.63 -8.74 17.20
N GLY A 641 2.62 -8.30 17.96
CA GLY A 641 2.57 -6.94 18.48
C GLY A 641 3.67 -6.63 19.50
N LEU A 642 4.02 -7.58 20.37
CA LEU A 642 5.17 -7.47 21.28
C LEU A 642 6.50 -7.40 20.52
N GLY A 643 6.67 -8.22 19.47
CA GLY A 643 7.82 -8.13 18.58
C GLY A 643 7.94 -6.76 17.92
N ALA A 644 6.81 -6.22 17.44
CA ALA A 644 6.77 -4.89 16.84
C ALA A 644 7.10 -3.80 17.86
N ALA A 645 6.58 -3.87 19.09
CA ALA A 645 6.92 -2.95 20.17
C ALA A 645 8.42 -2.98 20.53
N ALA A 646 9.02 -4.17 20.60
CA ALA A 646 10.46 -4.33 20.79
C ALA A 646 11.25 -3.70 19.64
N GLY A 647 10.83 -3.93 18.39
CA GLY A 647 11.43 -3.30 17.21
C GLY A 647 11.38 -1.78 17.24
N VAL A 648 10.21 -1.20 17.56
CA VAL A 648 10.05 0.26 17.70
C VAL A 648 10.93 0.80 18.84
N THR A 649 11.05 0.08 19.95
CA THR A 649 11.91 0.47 21.07
C THR A 649 13.38 0.59 20.65
N VAL A 650 13.87 -0.39 19.88
CA VAL A 650 15.24 -0.35 19.33
C VAL A 650 15.41 0.82 18.35
N LEU A 651 14.43 1.07 17.48
CA LEU A 651 14.46 2.24 16.58
C LEU A 651 14.53 3.55 17.37
N ILE A 652 13.69 3.73 18.39
CA ILE A 652 13.69 4.90 19.26
C ILE A 652 15.07 5.08 19.91
N PHE A 653 15.65 4.01 20.46
CA PHE A 653 16.96 4.06 21.10
C PHE A 653 18.06 4.52 20.14
N PHE A 654 18.11 3.98 18.92
CA PHE A 654 19.12 4.35 17.92
C PHE A 654 18.92 5.77 17.37
N LEU A 655 17.67 6.16 17.09
CA LEU A 655 17.35 7.49 16.56
C LEU A 655 17.59 8.60 17.59
N THR A 656 17.35 8.33 18.88
CA THR A 656 17.58 9.31 19.96
C THR A 656 19.02 9.35 20.46
N ARG A 657 19.88 8.39 20.10
CA ARG A 657 21.28 8.32 20.56
C ARG A 657 22.10 9.56 20.22
N LYS A 658 21.80 10.22 19.08
CA LYS A 658 22.49 11.44 18.62
C LYS A 658 21.76 12.74 18.99
N GLN A 659 20.63 12.66 19.70
CA GLN A 659 19.82 13.82 20.07
C GLN A 659 20.03 14.21 21.54
N SER A 660 19.40 15.31 21.96
CA SER A 660 19.48 15.82 23.34
C SER A 660 18.99 14.78 24.36
N LEU A 661 19.52 14.87 25.59
CA LEU A 661 19.15 13.99 26.71
C LEU A 661 17.63 13.97 26.97
N THR A 662 16.96 15.11 26.78
CA THR A 662 15.50 15.24 26.91
C THR A 662 14.73 14.45 25.85
N ALA A 663 15.18 14.46 24.59
CA ALA A 663 14.58 13.67 23.51
C ALA A 663 14.68 12.17 23.80
N ARG A 664 15.82 11.75 24.36
CA ARG A 664 16.09 10.36 24.71
C ARG A 664 15.23 9.88 25.87
N VAL A 665 15.11 10.67 26.94
CA VAL A 665 14.24 10.34 28.08
C VAL A 665 12.77 10.29 27.64
N ALA A 666 12.31 11.25 26.85
CA ALA A 666 10.94 11.26 26.33
C ALA A 666 10.64 10.05 25.42
N GLY A 667 11.58 9.70 24.53
CA GLY A 667 11.47 8.50 23.70
C GLY A 667 11.40 7.22 24.53
N MET A 668 12.26 7.07 25.53
CA MET A 668 12.28 5.90 26.41
C MET A 668 11.04 5.81 27.30
N ALA A 669 10.47 6.94 27.74
CA ALA A 669 9.23 6.97 28.51
C ALA A 669 8.01 6.44 27.73
N SER A 670 8.06 6.42 26.39
CA SER A 670 7.00 5.86 25.56
C SER A 670 7.03 4.32 25.46
N VAL A 671 8.12 3.68 25.89
CA VAL A 671 8.30 2.22 25.73
C VAL A 671 7.24 1.38 26.44
N PRO A 672 6.89 1.62 27.72
CA PRO A 672 5.86 0.83 28.38
C PRO A 672 4.51 0.89 27.66
N LEU A 673 4.15 2.07 27.15
CA LEU A 673 2.94 2.28 26.38
C LEU A 673 2.94 1.47 25.08
N LEU A 674 4.09 1.37 24.39
CA LEU A 674 4.23 0.57 23.17
C LEU A 674 3.99 -0.92 23.43
N PHE A 675 4.49 -1.44 24.54
CA PHE A 675 4.30 -2.85 24.91
C PHE A 675 2.84 -3.14 25.28
N VAL A 676 2.18 -2.23 25.99
CA VAL A 676 0.73 -2.31 26.27
C VAL A 676 -0.07 -2.27 24.95
N LEU A 677 0.24 -1.33 24.05
CA LEU A 677 -0.40 -1.24 22.74
C LEU A 677 -0.18 -2.50 21.90
N GLY A 678 1.05 -3.02 21.88
CA GLY A 678 1.40 -4.25 21.15
C GLY A 678 0.71 -5.50 21.70
N TRP A 679 0.38 -5.53 22.98
CA TRP A 679 -0.36 -6.64 23.56
C TRP A 679 -1.83 -6.67 23.13
N TYR A 680 -2.52 -5.52 23.18
CA TYR A 680 -3.97 -5.46 22.96
C TYR A 680 -4.38 -5.08 21.53
N LEU A 681 -3.54 -4.33 20.83
CA LEU A 681 -3.74 -3.87 19.45
C LEU A 681 -2.50 -4.22 18.61
N PRO A 682 -2.21 -5.52 18.39
CA PRO A 682 -0.99 -5.96 17.73
C PRO A 682 -0.83 -5.41 16.30
N GLY A 683 -1.93 -5.24 15.56
CA GLY A 683 -1.90 -4.60 14.24
C GLY A 683 -1.57 -3.10 14.30
N ALA A 684 -1.95 -2.40 15.37
CA ALA A 684 -1.55 -1.00 15.59
C ALA A 684 -0.05 -0.89 15.88
N ALA A 685 0.51 -1.78 16.69
CA ALA A 685 1.96 -1.82 16.95
C ALA A 685 2.75 -2.17 15.67
N LEU A 686 2.25 -3.11 14.86
CA LEU A 686 2.85 -3.46 13.58
C LEU A 686 2.77 -2.31 12.55
N ALA A 687 1.65 -1.58 12.53
CA ALA A 687 1.50 -0.38 11.72
C ALA A 687 2.46 0.71 12.20
N LEU A 688 2.61 0.91 13.51
CA LEU A 688 3.56 1.86 14.06
C LEU A 688 5.00 1.53 13.64
N LEU A 689 5.42 0.26 13.76
CA LEU A 689 6.72 -0.21 13.28
C LEU A 689 6.90 0.14 11.80
N GLY A 690 5.90 -0.16 10.96
CA GLY A 690 5.90 0.19 9.55
C GLY A 690 6.04 1.67 9.27
N LEU A 691 5.29 2.51 9.97
CA LEU A 691 5.34 3.97 9.83
C LEU A 691 6.71 4.53 10.22
N VAL A 692 7.33 4.03 11.30
CA VAL A 692 8.69 4.44 11.71
C VAL A 692 9.70 4.04 10.64
N MET A 693 9.69 2.77 10.21
CA MET A 693 10.63 2.27 9.19
C MET A 693 10.46 3.00 7.85
N ALA A 694 9.22 3.15 7.38
CA ALA A 694 8.91 3.82 6.14
C ALA A 694 9.29 5.30 6.17
N ARG A 695 9.14 5.97 7.33
CA ARG A 695 9.59 7.36 7.51
C ARG A 695 11.11 7.49 7.55
N GLN A 696 11.80 6.58 8.22
CA GLN A 696 13.26 6.53 8.23
C GLN A 696 13.84 6.29 6.83
N MET A 697 13.18 5.43 6.05
CA MET A 697 13.52 5.17 4.65
C MET A 697 12.94 6.21 3.68
N GLY A 698 12.22 7.24 4.14
CA GLY A 698 11.55 8.19 3.23
C GLY A 698 10.69 7.53 2.13
N ASN A 699 10.17 6.32 2.37
CA ASN A 699 9.41 5.55 1.38
C ASN A 699 7.91 5.80 1.54
N VAL A 700 7.38 6.64 0.64
CA VAL A 700 5.98 7.04 0.61
C VAL A 700 5.03 5.88 0.30
N VAL A 701 5.45 4.97 -0.60
CA VAL A 701 4.63 3.82 -0.99
C VAL A 701 4.43 2.90 0.20
N MET A 702 5.48 2.65 0.97
CA MET A 702 5.40 1.87 2.20
C MET A 702 4.51 2.55 3.26
N GLN A 703 4.62 3.87 3.45
CA GLN A 703 3.72 4.60 4.36
C GLN A 703 2.25 4.45 3.95
N GLY A 704 1.96 4.60 2.65
CA GLY A 704 0.61 4.40 2.11
C GLY A 704 0.10 2.98 2.35
N ALA A 705 0.92 1.96 2.04
CA ALA A 705 0.56 0.56 2.25
C ALA A 705 0.29 0.24 3.73
N VAL A 706 1.08 0.79 4.65
CA VAL A 706 0.89 0.62 6.10
C VAL A 706 -0.42 1.26 6.58
N LEU A 707 -0.76 2.45 6.07
CA LEU A 707 -2.02 3.11 6.43
C LEU A 707 -3.24 2.37 5.88
N VAL A 708 -3.16 1.84 4.66
CA VAL A 708 -4.21 0.99 4.08
C VAL A 708 -4.38 -0.29 4.89
N TYR A 709 -3.27 -0.95 5.23
CA TYR A 709 -3.28 -2.10 6.13
C TYR A 709 -3.93 -1.77 7.48
N PHE A 710 -3.54 -0.65 8.09
CA PHE A 710 -4.02 -0.27 9.41
C PHE A 710 -5.54 0.02 9.39
N PHE A 711 -6.02 0.68 8.33
CA PHE A 711 -7.44 0.88 8.12
C PHE A 711 -8.19 -0.45 7.98
N ALA A 712 -7.68 -1.37 7.14
CA ALA A 712 -8.26 -2.72 7.00
C ALA A 712 -8.25 -3.47 8.34
N TYR A 713 -7.13 -3.47 9.07
CA TYR A 713 -6.99 -4.07 10.39
C TYR A 713 -8.06 -3.55 11.36
N MET A 714 -8.31 -2.24 11.40
CA MET A 714 -9.33 -1.66 12.28
C MET A 714 -10.75 -2.14 11.95
N ILE A 715 -11.07 -2.35 10.66
CA ILE A 715 -12.34 -2.94 10.24
C ILE A 715 -12.44 -4.38 10.76
N PHE A 716 -11.46 -5.24 10.48
CA PHE A 716 -11.46 -6.63 10.96
C PHE A 716 -11.46 -6.73 12.49
N TYR A 717 -10.75 -5.83 13.18
CA TYR A 717 -10.73 -5.78 14.64
C TYR A 717 -12.09 -5.41 15.22
N TYR A 718 -12.82 -4.48 14.59
CA TYR A 718 -14.17 -4.12 15.02
C TYR A 718 -15.11 -5.32 14.96
N TYR A 719 -15.11 -6.06 13.85
CA TYR A 719 -15.94 -7.26 13.67
C TYR A 719 -15.49 -8.47 14.51
N ASN A 720 -14.27 -8.47 15.08
CA ASN A 720 -13.75 -9.61 15.83
C ASN A 720 -14.43 -9.76 17.19
N LEU A 721 -15.34 -10.74 17.32
CA LEU A 721 -16.10 -10.98 18.55
C LEU A 721 -15.29 -11.68 19.65
N ALA A 722 -14.08 -12.16 19.37
CA ALA A 722 -13.20 -12.76 20.38
C ALA A 722 -12.78 -11.77 21.48
N VAL A 723 -12.86 -10.46 21.21
CA VAL A 723 -12.62 -9.41 22.19
C VAL A 723 -13.93 -8.66 22.46
N PRO A 724 -14.43 -8.60 23.71
CA PRO A 724 -15.68 -7.93 24.02
C PRO A 724 -15.58 -6.41 23.77
N PHE A 725 -16.71 -5.78 23.49
CA PHE A 725 -16.75 -4.34 23.21
C PHE A 725 -16.28 -3.46 24.38
N SER A 726 -16.48 -3.89 25.63
CA SER A 726 -15.93 -3.21 26.82
C SER A 726 -14.41 -3.15 26.82
N ALA A 727 -13.76 -4.27 26.50
CA ALA A 727 -12.31 -4.34 26.39
C ALA A 727 -11.80 -3.48 25.22
N LYS A 728 -12.42 -3.60 24.03
CA LYS A 728 -12.11 -2.75 22.87
C LYS A 728 -12.23 -1.26 23.20
N SER A 729 -13.32 -0.88 23.87
CA SER A 729 -13.56 0.50 24.31
C SER A 729 -12.44 1.00 25.21
N THR A 730 -12.13 0.25 26.27
CA THR A 730 -11.08 0.63 27.23
C THR A 730 -9.74 0.81 26.52
N TYR A 731 -9.34 -0.15 25.68
CA TYR A 731 -8.06 -0.07 24.96
C TYR A 731 -8.01 1.13 24.00
N LEU A 732 -9.07 1.39 23.25
CA LEU A 732 -9.12 2.46 22.26
C LEU A 732 -9.24 3.84 22.92
N VAL A 733 -10.07 4.02 23.96
CA VAL A 733 -10.18 5.29 24.70
C VAL A 733 -8.87 5.62 25.39
N VAL A 734 -8.29 4.68 26.14
CA VAL A 734 -7.02 4.90 26.85
C VAL A 734 -5.90 5.21 25.86
N SER A 735 -5.76 4.40 24.80
CA SER A 735 -4.75 4.66 23.77
C SER A 735 -4.98 6.01 23.09
N GLY A 736 -6.23 6.36 22.80
CA GLY A 736 -6.62 7.64 22.21
C GLY A 736 -6.19 8.82 23.08
N LEU A 737 -6.54 8.80 24.38
CA LEU A 737 -6.18 9.84 25.34
C LEU A 737 -4.66 9.98 25.48
N VAL A 738 -3.92 8.86 25.57
CA VAL A 738 -2.46 8.91 25.68
C VAL A 738 -1.82 9.49 24.42
N LEU A 739 -2.29 9.11 23.23
CA LEU A 739 -1.81 9.68 21.97
C LEU A 739 -2.09 11.20 21.88
N LEU A 740 -3.26 11.65 22.34
CA LEU A 740 -3.59 13.07 22.39
C LEU A 740 -2.69 13.85 23.38
N LEU A 741 -2.43 13.27 24.56
CA LEU A 741 -1.50 13.84 25.53
C LEU A 741 -0.09 13.94 24.95
N LEU A 742 0.40 12.89 24.28
CA LEU A 742 1.70 12.89 23.61
C LEU A 742 1.75 13.95 22.51
N ALA A 743 0.69 14.11 21.71
CA ALA A 743 0.61 15.16 20.69
C ALA A 743 0.69 16.57 21.30
N LEU A 744 0.05 16.79 22.46
CA LEU A 744 0.09 18.05 23.19
C LEU A 744 1.48 18.33 23.76
N VAL A 745 2.11 17.35 24.41
CA VAL A 745 3.49 17.45 24.92
C VAL A 745 4.46 17.81 23.80
N LEU A 746 4.37 17.12 22.65
CA LEU A 746 5.20 17.41 21.49
C LEU A 746 4.96 18.82 20.92
N ARG A 747 3.72 19.32 20.97
CA ARG A 747 3.40 20.70 20.57
C ARG A 747 4.09 21.73 21.47
N VAL A 748 3.95 21.58 22.79
CA VAL A 748 4.57 22.48 23.78
C VAL A 748 6.09 22.48 23.66
N TRP A 749 6.67 21.29 23.43
CA TRP A 749 8.11 21.17 23.28
C TRP A 749 8.62 21.87 22.01
N GLN A 750 7.91 21.73 20.88
CA GLN A 750 8.24 22.44 19.64
C GLN A 750 8.15 23.96 19.78
N THR A 751 7.13 24.47 20.49
CA THR A 751 7.01 25.92 20.75
C THR A 751 8.14 26.44 21.62
N LYS A 752 8.54 25.68 22.65
CA LYS A 752 9.67 26.07 23.51
C LYS A 752 10.99 26.09 22.74
N SER A 753 11.26 25.07 21.94
CA SER A 753 12.48 25.04 21.10
C SER A 753 12.52 26.18 20.09
N SER A 754 11.38 26.56 19.49
CA SER A 754 11.36 27.69 18.55
C SER A 754 11.62 29.03 19.22
N ILE A 755 11.16 29.22 20.47
CA ILE A 755 11.41 30.45 21.24
C ILE A 755 12.88 30.53 21.68
N GLU A 756 13.46 29.43 22.15
CA GLU A 756 14.88 29.38 22.54
C GLU A 756 15.82 29.63 21.35
N GLU A 757 15.46 29.19 20.15
CA GLU A 757 16.22 29.47 18.93
C GLU A 757 16.06 30.91 18.45
N ALA A 758 14.84 31.47 18.52
CA ALA A 758 14.58 32.87 18.18
C ALA A 758 15.24 33.86 19.16
N GLY A 759 15.54 33.44 20.40
CA GLY A 759 16.30 34.24 21.35
C GLY A 759 17.83 34.09 21.23
N ARG A 760 18.32 33.16 20.41
CA ARG A 760 19.76 32.98 20.12
C ARG A 760 20.19 33.52 18.76
N ALA A 761 19.24 33.72 17.84
CA ALA A 761 19.41 34.41 16.57
C ALA A 761 19.19 35.91 16.78
#